data_AF-A0AAJ5NEZ8-F1
#
_entry.id   AF-A0AAJ5NEZ8-F1
#
_cell.length_a   1.000
_cell.length_b   1.000
_cell.length_c   1.000
_cell.angle_alpha   90.00
_cell.angle_beta   90.00
_cell.angle_gamma   90.00
#
_symmetry.space_group_name_H-M   'P 1'
#
loop_
_entity.id
_entity.type
_entity.pdbx_description
1 polymer ?
#
loop_
_entity_poly.entity_id
_entity_poly.type
_entity_poly.pdbx_seq_one_letter_code
_entity_poly.pdbx_strand_id
1 'polypeptide(L)'
;MLDWLRRVAARAASANLSTWLLLAGVAILATLGCTPAVEEMLSPLDRLYWQLVSSGLDHGKRDKVAVIMVDKKTIAELGESGSYTRTNYAGVVERVADASSVVLDMTMISPAHDDAVLAAAIAKHGRVVLPAHVTPIDGKADTVMLPAQPLREAAAAIGQRSVMLGSDHLVQGIVPYVRCSNGEELPHVSLQAIRVSNVPAPDNDVRAHVQDQVTGMGRVEAGSILLLLPSHFDLDRYSFVDVLKDRVPASAWRDRIVFIGDGMSDLSGMFYLSPRDDGKLRRAEVDALATEALLDGHLMRRVPVSVRLAVSIAVSTGMLLICLFVPGRRMYGFALAWLAAYVALAVMVLVYGDFWAPIGPLLAVCVAIFAICGWRRAGSLRAALMNEYRGLRGLAGRHAFTGLAQPAGGAAVEPVDDDVAHAMSRIREWQSTYVDVIHTLPYPIFVEQDGSLLMCNERGSAMLKTIDVDSDTAARQVLGIAYDQILAAKETGRIHSAELTLNARTHMMMVTPFGDGDHHRSTASMICLVDIHNIKAAVESDRLTLRHMAHDLRNPLSTVLSLLEQRSVADGATDPDFLADLHKLVDYSLRVAQDFTQLSRAEHLDQDAYLPVSASDLAMEAVDQVWHGANAKQIRVEGPHEDGAEAFVLGNRDMLLRALTNLLDNAIKYSNDGTTVDVWISTADGKVSIAVEDEGCGIPAEAMPRLFEPFFQVDGTYRDASRGVGLGLPFVRTVVERHGGSIDVTSVPGQGSRFTVHLPMTDAELDDSV
;
A
#
# COMPACT_ATOMS: atom_id res chain seq x y z
N MET A 1 16.61 -3.43 -15.04
CA MET A 1 17.32 -4.72 -14.79
C MET A 1 18.74 -4.51 -14.26
N LEU A 2 19.56 -3.65 -14.88
CA LEU A 2 20.92 -3.32 -14.41
C LEU A 2 20.97 -2.68 -13.01
N ASP A 3 20.05 -1.77 -12.66
CA ASP A 3 19.95 -1.22 -11.29
C ASP A 3 19.44 -2.20 -10.25
N TRP A 4 18.74 -3.25 -10.69
CA TRP A 4 18.34 -4.34 -9.81
C TRP A 4 19.55 -5.23 -9.52
N LEU A 5 20.32 -5.60 -10.55
CA LEU A 5 21.56 -6.36 -10.39
C LEU A 5 22.61 -5.62 -9.54
N ARG A 6 22.76 -4.30 -9.69
CA ARG A 6 23.67 -3.49 -8.86
C ARG A 6 23.24 -3.43 -7.39
N ARG A 7 21.93 -3.32 -7.12
CA ARG A 7 21.39 -3.37 -5.74
C ARG A 7 21.53 -4.75 -5.10
N VAL A 8 21.37 -5.82 -5.89
CA VAL A 8 21.61 -7.21 -5.46
C VAL A 8 23.09 -7.41 -5.13
N ALA A 9 24.00 -6.96 -5.99
CA ALA A 9 25.44 -7.07 -5.77
C ALA A 9 25.92 -6.28 -4.54
N ALA A 10 25.41 -5.07 -4.33
CA ALA A 10 25.74 -4.25 -3.15
C ALA A 10 25.24 -4.89 -1.84
N ARG A 11 24.04 -5.48 -1.84
CA ARG A 11 23.48 -6.22 -0.68
C ARG A 11 24.18 -7.55 -0.43
N ALA A 12 24.64 -8.24 -1.47
CA ALA A 12 25.43 -9.45 -1.34
C ALA A 12 26.83 -9.15 -0.75
N ALA A 13 27.42 -8.01 -1.11
CA ALA A 13 28.70 -7.55 -0.56
C ALA A 13 28.60 -7.09 0.91
N SER A 14 27.42 -6.64 1.37
CA SER A 14 27.15 -6.29 2.77
C SER A 14 26.57 -7.45 3.60
N ALA A 15 26.66 -8.69 3.13
CA ALA A 15 26.06 -9.84 3.78
C ALA A 15 26.72 -10.15 5.13
N ASN A 16 25.99 -9.89 6.22
CA ASN A 16 26.40 -10.23 7.59
C ASN A 16 26.54 -11.75 7.79
N LEU A 17 27.22 -12.15 8.86
CA LEU A 17 27.36 -13.55 9.31
C LEU A 17 26.01 -14.32 9.36
N SER A 18 24.92 -13.60 9.65
CA SER A 18 23.56 -14.16 9.68
C SER A 18 23.05 -14.64 8.32
N THR A 19 23.44 -14.03 7.21
CA THR A 19 23.04 -14.42 5.85
C THR A 19 23.75 -15.71 5.42
N TRP A 20 25.01 -15.87 5.81
CA TRP A 20 25.80 -17.08 5.58
C TRP A 20 25.30 -18.27 6.40
N LEU A 21 24.92 -18.05 7.66
CA LEU A 21 24.28 -19.07 8.49
C LEU A 21 22.93 -19.53 7.92
N LEU A 22 22.17 -18.63 7.29
CA LEU A 22 20.94 -18.98 6.59
C LEU A 22 21.18 -19.81 5.34
N LEU A 23 22.15 -19.44 4.50
CA LEU A 23 22.55 -20.25 3.34
C LEU A 23 23.02 -21.65 3.77
N ALA A 24 23.81 -21.75 4.84
CA ALA A 24 24.22 -23.02 5.41
C ALA A 24 23.02 -23.83 5.96
N GLY A 25 22.08 -23.17 6.67
CA GLY A 25 20.86 -23.80 7.16
C GLY A 25 19.95 -24.30 6.04
N VAL A 26 19.86 -23.56 4.94
CA VAL A 26 19.11 -23.97 3.74
C VAL A 26 19.76 -25.16 3.05
N ALA A 27 21.09 -25.17 2.92
CA ALA A 27 21.81 -26.33 2.39
C ALA A 27 21.60 -27.57 3.27
N ILE A 28 21.61 -27.41 4.60
CA ILE A 28 21.33 -28.49 5.55
C ILE A 28 19.89 -28.99 5.39
N LEU A 29 18.89 -28.11 5.33
CA LEU A 29 17.48 -28.49 5.10
C LEU A 29 17.28 -29.20 3.75
N ALA A 30 17.94 -28.72 2.69
CA ALA A 30 17.92 -29.35 1.37
C ALA A 30 18.54 -30.76 1.38
N THR A 31 19.62 -30.95 2.15
CA THR A 31 20.24 -32.28 2.34
C THR A 31 19.36 -33.21 3.18
N LEU A 32 18.73 -32.70 4.24
CA LEU A 32 17.77 -33.45 5.08
C LEU A 32 16.54 -33.88 4.28
N GLY A 33 16.04 -33.03 3.38
CA GLY A 33 14.94 -33.36 2.47
C GLY A 33 15.24 -34.51 1.52
N CYS A 34 16.52 -34.83 1.26
CA CYS A 34 16.91 -35.97 0.43
C CYS A 34 17.08 -37.28 1.24
N THR A 35 16.79 -37.27 2.55
CA THR A 35 16.91 -38.46 3.39
C THR A 35 15.67 -39.36 3.27
N PRO A 36 15.81 -40.70 3.35
CA PRO A 36 14.69 -41.63 3.21
C PRO A 36 13.56 -41.38 4.21
N ALA A 37 13.90 -41.00 5.44
CA ALA A 37 12.92 -40.74 6.50
C ALA A 37 12.01 -39.53 6.19
N VAL A 38 12.54 -38.49 5.55
CA VAL A 38 11.75 -37.31 5.17
C VAL A 38 10.90 -37.58 3.93
N GLU A 39 11.41 -38.38 2.99
CA GLU A 39 10.62 -38.87 1.85
C GLU A 39 9.42 -39.69 2.33
N GLU A 40 9.61 -40.56 3.32
CA GLU A 40 8.52 -41.35 3.90
C GLU A 40 7.47 -40.47 4.61
N MET A 41 7.91 -39.45 5.34
CA MET A 41 7.01 -38.54 6.04
C MET A 41 6.18 -37.65 5.10
N LEU A 42 6.74 -37.27 3.95
CA LEU A 42 6.10 -36.38 2.96
C LEU A 42 5.54 -37.11 1.74
N SER A 43 5.56 -38.43 1.77
CA SER A 43 4.98 -39.29 0.75
C SER A 43 3.52 -38.98 0.39
N PRO A 44 2.63 -38.43 1.27
CA PRO A 44 1.28 -38.08 0.85
C PRO A 44 1.23 -37.02 -0.25
N LEU A 45 2.19 -36.10 -0.29
CA LEU A 45 2.28 -35.09 -1.35
C LEU A 45 2.75 -35.70 -2.66
N ASP A 46 3.70 -36.63 -2.60
CA ASP A 46 4.19 -37.36 -3.77
C ASP A 46 3.09 -38.26 -4.36
N ARG A 47 2.17 -38.77 -3.53
CA ARG A 47 0.98 -39.50 -3.99
C ARG A 47 0.01 -38.62 -4.77
N LEU A 48 -0.27 -37.42 -4.28
CA LEU A 48 -1.13 -36.46 -4.98
C LEU A 48 -0.52 -36.09 -6.34
N TYR A 49 0.79 -35.88 -6.36
CA TYR A 49 1.56 -35.64 -7.58
C TYR A 49 1.46 -36.81 -8.57
N TRP A 50 1.69 -38.05 -8.11
CA TRP A 50 1.54 -39.26 -8.93
C TRP A 50 0.14 -39.37 -9.54
N GLN A 51 -0.91 -39.10 -8.76
CA GLN A 51 -2.30 -39.14 -9.23
C GLN A 51 -2.61 -38.08 -10.29
N LEU A 52 -2.15 -36.85 -10.07
CA LEU A 52 -2.33 -35.75 -11.01
C LEU A 52 -1.70 -36.06 -12.37
N VAL A 53 -0.53 -36.70 -12.36
CA VAL A 53 0.18 -37.03 -13.60
C VAL A 53 -0.40 -38.29 -14.27
N SER A 54 -0.64 -39.37 -13.52
CA SER A 54 -1.17 -40.63 -14.05
C SER A 54 -2.64 -40.58 -14.50
N SER A 55 -3.41 -39.56 -14.08
CA SER A 55 -4.77 -39.33 -14.59
C SER A 55 -4.80 -38.63 -15.95
N GLY A 56 -3.74 -37.89 -16.31
CA GLY A 56 -3.64 -37.17 -17.57
C GLY A 56 -2.93 -37.94 -18.70
N LEU A 57 -2.35 -39.10 -18.40
CA LEU A 57 -1.63 -39.93 -19.36
C LEU A 57 -2.57 -40.98 -19.97
N ASP A 58 -2.65 -41.00 -21.29
CA ASP A 58 -3.35 -42.05 -22.05
C ASP A 58 -2.43 -43.28 -22.14
N HIS A 59 -2.86 -44.38 -21.52
CA HIS A 59 -2.05 -45.60 -21.38
C HIS A 59 -2.33 -46.63 -22.49
N GLY A 60 -2.98 -46.22 -23.59
CA GLY A 60 -3.20 -47.07 -24.77
C GLY A 60 -4.21 -48.21 -24.58
N LYS A 61 -4.44 -48.99 -25.65
CA LYS A 61 -5.24 -50.22 -25.58
C LYS A 61 -4.37 -51.35 -25.05
N ARG A 62 -4.75 -51.88 -23.89
CA ARG A 62 -4.04 -52.94 -23.18
C ARG A 62 -4.67 -54.30 -23.43
N ASP A 63 -4.24 -54.97 -24.49
CA ASP A 63 -4.82 -56.22 -24.98
C ASP A 63 -3.83 -57.39 -25.03
N LYS A 64 -2.62 -57.22 -24.48
CA LYS A 64 -1.54 -58.22 -24.55
C LYS A 64 -1.50 -59.13 -23.33
N VAL A 65 -2.10 -58.75 -22.21
CA VAL A 65 -2.13 -59.54 -20.97
C VAL A 65 -3.56 -59.84 -20.54
N ALA A 66 -3.81 -61.04 -20.04
CA ALA A 66 -5.09 -61.47 -19.49
C ALA A 66 -4.90 -62.16 -18.13
N VAL A 67 -5.92 -62.07 -17.26
CA VAL A 67 -5.85 -62.65 -15.92
C VAL A 67 -7.01 -63.62 -15.68
N ILE A 68 -6.67 -64.82 -15.23
CA ILE A 68 -7.60 -65.85 -14.77
C ILE A 68 -7.54 -65.91 -13.25
N MET A 69 -8.64 -65.57 -12.60
CA MET A 69 -8.71 -65.48 -11.14
C MET A 69 -9.52 -66.62 -10.54
N VAL A 70 -9.01 -67.19 -9.45
CA VAL A 70 -9.84 -67.94 -8.49
C VAL A 70 -10.71 -66.92 -7.75
N ASP A 71 -11.93 -66.75 -8.22
CA ASP A 71 -12.91 -65.80 -7.70
C ASP A 71 -13.94 -66.48 -6.78
N LYS A 72 -14.84 -65.68 -6.19
CA LYS A 72 -15.91 -66.20 -5.33
C LYS A 72 -16.79 -67.21 -6.07
N LYS A 73 -16.96 -67.07 -7.39
CA LYS A 73 -17.70 -68.01 -8.24
C LYS A 73 -17.01 -69.36 -8.33
N THR A 74 -15.69 -69.37 -8.51
CA THR A 74 -14.87 -70.58 -8.53
C THR A 74 -14.97 -71.33 -7.20
N ILE A 75 -14.84 -70.61 -6.09
CA ILE A 75 -14.97 -71.20 -4.75
C ILE A 75 -16.39 -71.74 -4.51
N ALA A 76 -17.43 -71.04 -4.97
CA ALA A 76 -18.80 -71.48 -4.84
C ALA A 76 -19.11 -72.74 -5.67
N GLU A 77 -18.53 -72.89 -6.86
CA GLU A 77 -18.78 -74.04 -7.75
C GLU A 77 -17.87 -75.25 -7.47
N LEU A 78 -16.61 -75.05 -7.07
CA LEU A 78 -15.61 -76.12 -6.88
C LEU A 78 -15.29 -76.41 -5.40
N GLY A 79 -15.73 -75.56 -4.47
CA GLY A 79 -15.31 -75.59 -3.08
C GLY A 79 -13.88 -75.07 -2.88
N GLU A 80 -13.54 -74.72 -1.64
CA GLU A 80 -12.23 -74.14 -1.30
C GLU A 80 -11.08 -75.12 -1.59
N SER A 81 -11.15 -76.36 -1.09
CA SER A 81 -10.13 -77.39 -1.34
C SER A 81 -10.03 -77.80 -2.81
N GLY A 82 -11.14 -77.78 -3.55
CA GLY A 82 -11.17 -78.14 -4.98
C GLY A 82 -10.54 -77.09 -5.88
N SER A 83 -10.65 -75.82 -5.51
CA SER A 83 -10.16 -74.67 -6.29
C SER A 83 -8.62 -74.64 -6.42
N TYR A 84 -7.90 -75.32 -5.53
CA TYR A 84 -6.42 -75.31 -5.48
C TYR A 84 -5.75 -76.64 -5.86
N THR A 85 -6.51 -77.60 -6.41
CA THR A 85 -5.96 -78.89 -6.85
C THR A 85 -5.10 -78.74 -8.10
N ARG A 86 -3.98 -79.49 -8.19
CA ARG A 86 -3.08 -79.47 -9.35
C ARG A 86 -3.80 -79.97 -10.59
N THR A 87 -4.74 -80.90 -10.43
CA THR A 87 -5.59 -81.42 -11.51
C THR A 87 -6.42 -80.32 -12.16
N ASN A 88 -7.05 -79.43 -11.39
CA ASN A 88 -7.84 -78.33 -11.94
C ASN A 88 -6.95 -77.28 -12.62
N TYR A 89 -5.79 -76.96 -12.03
CA TYR A 89 -4.80 -76.09 -12.66
C TYR A 89 -4.29 -76.67 -13.99
N ALA A 90 -4.05 -77.99 -14.05
CA ALA A 90 -3.66 -78.68 -15.28
C ALA A 90 -4.74 -78.52 -16.36
N GLY A 91 -6.02 -78.69 -15.98
CA GLY A 91 -7.15 -78.49 -16.87
C GLY A 91 -7.22 -77.08 -17.45
N VAL A 92 -6.99 -76.04 -16.63
CA VAL A 92 -6.94 -74.65 -17.11
C VAL A 92 -5.75 -74.43 -18.06
N VAL A 93 -4.54 -74.89 -17.69
CA VAL A 93 -3.33 -74.78 -18.54
C VAL A 93 -3.55 -75.41 -19.92
N GLU A 94 -4.24 -76.55 -19.99
CA GLU A 94 -4.56 -77.20 -21.27
C GLU A 94 -5.54 -76.38 -22.13
N ARG A 95 -6.44 -75.61 -21.52
CA ARG A 95 -7.46 -74.80 -22.22
C ARG A 95 -6.92 -73.44 -22.66
N VAL A 96 -5.82 -73.00 -22.09
CA VAL A 96 -5.06 -71.80 -22.52
C VAL A 96 -3.83 -72.15 -23.36
N ALA A 97 -3.82 -73.30 -24.05
CA ALA A 97 -2.67 -73.76 -24.83
C ALA A 97 -2.23 -72.81 -25.96
N ASP A 98 -3.15 -71.97 -26.47
CA ASP A 98 -2.87 -70.95 -27.49
C ASP A 98 -2.30 -69.64 -26.92
N ALA A 99 -2.12 -69.55 -25.60
CA ALA A 99 -1.50 -68.40 -24.95
C ALA A 99 -0.01 -68.28 -25.32
N SER A 100 0.48 -67.04 -25.43
CA SER A 100 1.90 -66.79 -25.71
C SER A 100 2.81 -67.32 -24.61
N SER A 101 2.43 -67.09 -23.35
CA SER A 101 3.03 -67.68 -22.16
C SER A 101 2.02 -67.70 -21.02
N VAL A 102 2.23 -68.59 -20.05
CA VAL A 102 1.35 -68.75 -18.88
C VAL A 102 2.16 -68.60 -17.61
N VAL A 103 1.67 -67.80 -16.66
CA VAL A 103 2.27 -67.66 -15.32
C VAL A 103 1.31 -68.23 -14.30
N LEU A 104 1.77 -69.22 -13.53
CA LEU A 104 0.97 -69.80 -12.45
C LEU A 104 1.27 -69.08 -11.14
N ASP A 105 0.38 -68.22 -10.68
CA ASP A 105 0.48 -67.50 -9.41
C ASP A 105 0.14 -68.42 -8.21
N MET A 106 0.98 -69.43 -8.02
CA MET A 106 1.03 -70.25 -6.81
C MET A 106 2.44 -70.79 -6.64
N THR A 107 3.05 -70.60 -5.47
CA THR A 107 4.47 -70.95 -5.23
C THR A 107 4.72 -72.45 -5.11
N MET A 108 3.67 -73.26 -4.94
CA MET A 108 3.67 -74.74 -5.02
C MET A 108 4.92 -75.39 -4.39
N ILE A 109 5.29 -74.93 -3.18
CA ILE A 109 6.57 -75.24 -2.53
C ILE A 109 6.60 -76.70 -2.05
N SER A 110 5.48 -77.16 -1.49
CA SER A 110 5.34 -78.52 -0.99
C SER A 110 4.85 -79.48 -2.08
N PRO A 111 5.41 -80.70 -2.18
CA PRO A 111 4.93 -81.71 -3.11
C PRO A 111 3.47 -82.09 -2.85
N ALA A 112 2.68 -82.25 -3.91
CA ALA A 112 1.30 -82.74 -3.86
C ALA A 112 1.14 -84.03 -4.68
N HIS A 113 0.14 -84.84 -4.33
CA HIS A 113 -0.08 -86.15 -4.98
C HIS A 113 -0.41 -86.04 -6.48
N ASP A 114 -0.97 -84.91 -6.90
CA ASP A 114 -1.40 -84.61 -8.27
C ASP A 114 -0.40 -83.72 -9.05
N ASP A 115 0.81 -83.48 -8.52
CA ASP A 115 1.84 -82.68 -9.20
C ASP A 115 2.25 -83.26 -10.57
N ALA A 116 2.20 -84.59 -10.72
CA ALA A 116 2.54 -85.24 -11.99
C ALA A 116 1.59 -84.86 -13.15
N VAL A 117 0.30 -84.66 -12.84
CA VAL A 117 -0.71 -84.27 -13.83
C VAL A 117 -0.46 -82.84 -14.30
N LEU A 118 -0.17 -81.93 -13.37
CA LEU A 118 0.15 -80.54 -13.70
C LEU A 118 1.50 -80.43 -14.42
N ALA A 119 2.52 -81.19 -14.00
CA ALA A 119 3.82 -81.23 -14.68
C ALA A 119 3.67 -81.64 -16.15
N ALA A 120 2.82 -82.64 -16.44
CA ALA A 120 2.53 -83.05 -17.81
C ALA A 120 1.85 -81.95 -18.64
N ALA A 121 0.87 -81.24 -18.08
CA ALA A 121 0.21 -80.11 -18.74
C ALA A 121 1.18 -78.93 -18.99
N ILE A 122 2.02 -78.62 -18.00
CA ILE A 122 3.08 -77.60 -18.10
C ILE A 122 4.07 -77.94 -19.22
N ALA A 123 4.58 -79.17 -19.25
CA ALA A 123 5.53 -79.63 -20.26
C ALA A 123 4.91 -79.62 -21.66
N LYS A 124 3.62 -79.95 -21.78
CA LYS A 124 2.89 -79.92 -23.05
C LYS A 124 2.74 -78.51 -23.62
N HIS A 125 2.49 -77.51 -22.77
CA HIS A 125 2.43 -76.11 -23.19
C HIS A 125 3.83 -75.54 -23.52
N GLY A 126 4.86 -75.93 -22.76
CA GLY A 126 6.26 -75.59 -23.03
C GLY A 126 6.66 -74.13 -22.76
N ARG A 127 5.73 -73.27 -22.28
CA ARG A 127 5.97 -71.83 -22.00
C ARG A 127 5.31 -71.37 -20.71
N VAL A 128 5.34 -72.22 -19.71
CA VAL A 128 4.80 -71.92 -18.39
C VAL A 128 5.93 -71.44 -17.48
N VAL A 129 5.68 -70.34 -16.78
CA VAL A 129 6.57 -69.77 -15.77
C VAL A 129 6.02 -70.06 -14.39
N LEU A 130 6.88 -70.57 -13.51
CA LEU A 130 6.55 -70.80 -12.11
C LEU A 130 7.19 -69.76 -11.19
N PRO A 131 6.51 -69.37 -10.11
CA PRO A 131 7.02 -68.37 -9.19
C PRO A 131 7.82 -69.02 -8.06
N ALA A 132 8.97 -68.45 -7.77
CA ALA A 132 9.72 -68.71 -6.56
C ALA A 132 9.35 -67.69 -5.48
N HIS A 133 9.27 -68.14 -4.23
CA HIS A 133 9.09 -67.24 -3.10
C HIS A 133 10.45 -66.79 -2.58
N VAL A 134 10.64 -65.48 -2.48
CA VAL A 134 11.84 -64.85 -1.92
C VAL A 134 11.42 -63.71 -1.02
N THR A 135 12.15 -63.57 0.09
CA THR A 135 12.08 -62.42 0.99
C THR A 135 13.36 -61.60 0.80
N PRO A 136 13.38 -60.62 -0.12
CA PRO A 136 14.57 -59.81 -0.34
C PRO A 136 14.76 -58.77 0.79
N ILE A 137 16.01 -58.57 1.19
CA ILE A 137 16.49 -57.44 1.99
C ILE A 137 17.58 -56.76 1.16
N ASP A 138 17.39 -55.50 0.78
CA ASP A 138 18.32 -54.72 -0.06
C ASP A 138 18.76 -55.43 -1.37
N GLY A 139 17.81 -56.06 -2.06
CA GLY A 139 18.05 -56.75 -3.33
C GLY A 139 18.79 -58.10 -3.21
N LYS A 140 19.04 -58.57 -1.98
CA LYS A 140 19.57 -59.91 -1.70
C LYS A 140 18.49 -60.76 -1.02
N ALA A 141 18.35 -62.01 -1.42
CA ALA A 141 17.48 -62.96 -0.73
C ALA A 141 18.31 -63.95 0.08
N ASP A 142 18.08 -63.97 1.40
CA ASP A 142 18.68 -64.96 2.30
C ASP A 142 18.03 -66.34 2.14
N THR A 143 16.72 -66.38 1.85
CA THR A 143 15.97 -67.61 1.64
C THR A 143 15.20 -67.57 0.32
N VAL A 144 15.39 -68.60 -0.49
CA VAL A 144 14.70 -68.81 -1.77
C VAL A 144 13.95 -70.13 -1.67
N MET A 145 12.62 -70.09 -1.74
CA MET A 145 11.79 -71.29 -1.79
C MET A 145 11.35 -71.52 -3.23
N LEU A 146 11.86 -72.60 -3.81
CA LEU A 146 11.55 -73.02 -5.18
C LEU A 146 10.29 -73.90 -5.20
N PRO A 147 9.57 -73.95 -6.34
CA PRO A 147 8.50 -74.91 -6.55
C PRO A 147 8.97 -76.36 -6.39
N ALA A 148 8.02 -77.26 -6.09
CA ALA A 148 8.25 -78.70 -6.02
C ALA A 148 8.98 -79.22 -7.27
N GLN A 149 9.92 -80.15 -7.08
CA GLN A 149 10.83 -80.61 -8.12
C GLN A 149 10.13 -81.06 -9.43
N PRO A 150 9.04 -81.85 -9.41
CA PRO A 150 8.39 -82.29 -10.66
C PRO A 150 7.84 -81.14 -11.51
N LEU A 151 7.33 -80.09 -10.87
CA LEU A 151 6.81 -78.90 -11.54
C LEU A 151 7.96 -78.02 -12.05
N ARG A 152 9.02 -77.90 -11.25
CA ARG A 152 10.20 -77.13 -11.59
C ARG A 152 10.91 -77.63 -12.85
N GLU A 153 11.03 -78.95 -13.00
CA GLU A 153 11.66 -79.58 -14.17
C GLU A 153 10.81 -79.45 -15.44
N ALA A 154 9.48 -79.38 -15.29
CA ALA A 154 8.56 -79.19 -16.41
C ALA A 154 8.46 -77.73 -16.89
N ALA A 155 8.66 -76.75 -15.98
CA ALA A 155 8.49 -75.34 -16.27
C ALA A 155 9.55 -74.79 -17.24
N ALA A 156 9.14 -73.88 -18.11
CA ALA A 156 10.04 -73.21 -19.05
C ALA A 156 11.00 -72.24 -18.34
N ALA A 157 10.53 -71.63 -17.25
CA ALA A 157 11.32 -70.72 -16.43
C ALA A 157 10.78 -70.60 -15.00
N ILE A 158 11.64 -70.12 -14.11
CA ILE A 158 11.31 -69.74 -12.75
C ILE A 158 11.63 -68.27 -12.55
N GLY A 159 10.75 -67.53 -11.89
CA GLY A 159 10.98 -66.13 -11.55
C GLY A 159 10.55 -65.79 -10.13
N GLN A 160 11.16 -64.76 -9.55
CA GLN A 160 10.74 -64.16 -8.28
C GLN A 160 9.70 -63.06 -8.49
N ARG A 161 9.04 -62.61 -7.41
CA ARG A 161 7.86 -61.72 -7.50
C ARG A 161 7.95 -60.49 -6.61
N SER A 162 9.14 -60.08 -6.27
CA SER A 162 9.38 -58.98 -5.37
C SER A 162 8.92 -57.67 -6.01
N VAL A 163 7.98 -57.01 -5.35
CA VAL A 163 7.44 -55.71 -5.74
C VAL A 163 8.02 -54.63 -4.85
N MET A 164 8.16 -53.42 -5.39
CA MET A 164 8.55 -52.25 -4.62
C MET A 164 7.28 -51.60 -4.05
N LEU A 165 7.19 -51.54 -2.73
CA LEU A 165 6.10 -50.88 -2.02
C LEU A 165 6.57 -49.53 -1.52
N GLY A 166 5.79 -48.49 -1.83
CA GLY A 166 5.90 -47.20 -1.17
C GLY A 166 5.27 -47.21 0.22
N SER A 167 5.31 -46.06 0.90
CA SER A 167 4.51 -45.82 2.10
C SER A 167 3.03 -46.15 1.83
N ASP A 168 2.40 -46.91 2.71
CA ASP A 168 0.99 -47.38 2.63
C ASP A 168 0.72 -48.54 1.65
N HIS A 169 1.71 -49.39 1.36
CA HIS A 169 1.58 -50.57 0.47
C HIS A 169 1.17 -50.24 -0.98
N LEU A 170 1.46 -49.01 -1.42
CA LEU A 170 1.28 -48.61 -2.81
C LEU A 170 2.34 -49.28 -3.69
N VAL A 171 1.94 -49.95 -4.76
CA VAL A 171 2.90 -50.55 -5.70
C VAL A 171 3.55 -49.44 -6.53
N GLN A 172 4.85 -49.27 -6.42
CA GLN A 172 5.64 -48.29 -7.17
C GLN A 172 6.41 -48.92 -8.33
N GLY A 173 6.62 -50.24 -8.29
CA GLY A 173 7.43 -50.92 -9.29
C GLY A 173 7.73 -52.37 -8.92
N ILE A 174 8.70 -52.95 -9.62
CA ILE A 174 9.16 -54.33 -9.41
C ILE A 174 10.67 -54.39 -9.18
N VAL A 175 11.11 -55.41 -8.47
CA VAL A 175 12.54 -55.77 -8.36
C VAL A 175 12.87 -56.66 -9.55
N PRO A 176 13.67 -56.24 -10.54
CA PRO A 176 13.88 -57.03 -11.75
C PRO A 176 14.73 -58.27 -11.51
N TYR A 177 15.74 -58.19 -10.63
CA TYR A 177 16.66 -59.28 -10.31
C TYR A 177 16.95 -59.28 -8.82
N VAL A 178 16.88 -60.46 -8.19
CA VAL A 178 17.28 -60.67 -6.80
C VAL A 178 18.51 -61.55 -6.79
N ARG A 179 19.56 -61.12 -6.08
CA ARG A 179 20.77 -61.93 -5.92
C ARG A 179 20.58 -62.91 -4.76
N CYS A 180 20.67 -64.20 -5.06
CA CYS A 180 20.54 -65.26 -4.08
C CYS A 180 21.87 -65.48 -3.34
N SER A 181 21.83 -66.12 -2.17
CA SER A 181 23.02 -66.42 -1.35
C SER A 181 24.05 -67.31 -2.06
N ASN A 182 23.63 -68.09 -3.06
CA ASN A 182 24.49 -68.89 -3.93
C ASN A 182 25.18 -68.09 -5.07
N GLY A 183 24.94 -66.78 -5.15
CA GLY A 183 25.50 -65.90 -6.18
C GLY A 183 24.69 -65.84 -7.48
N GLU A 184 23.65 -66.67 -7.65
CA GLU A 184 22.78 -66.63 -8.82
C GLU A 184 21.78 -65.46 -8.75
N GLU A 185 21.47 -64.89 -9.91
CA GLU A 185 20.45 -63.84 -10.03
C GLU A 185 19.14 -64.45 -10.50
N LEU A 186 18.09 -64.24 -9.70
CA LEU A 186 16.75 -64.72 -10.00
C LEU A 186 15.90 -63.57 -10.57
N PRO A 187 15.47 -63.65 -11.85
CA PRO A 187 14.70 -62.59 -12.50
C PRO A 187 13.24 -62.56 -12.05
N HIS A 188 12.57 -61.42 -12.22
CA HIS A 188 11.14 -61.27 -11.94
C HIS A 188 10.26 -62.15 -12.85
N VAL A 189 9.11 -62.62 -12.38
CA VAL A 189 8.18 -63.46 -13.17
C VAL A 189 7.71 -62.76 -14.44
N SER A 190 7.48 -61.45 -14.40
CA SER A 190 7.08 -60.65 -15.56
C SER A 190 8.14 -60.68 -16.66
N LEU A 191 9.42 -60.57 -16.29
CA LEU A 191 10.54 -60.64 -17.25
C LEU A 191 10.65 -62.05 -17.86
N GLN A 192 10.44 -63.08 -17.03
CA GLN A 192 10.42 -64.46 -17.49
C GLN A 192 9.25 -64.75 -18.42
N ALA A 193 8.06 -64.23 -18.10
CA ALA A 193 6.85 -64.38 -18.90
C ALA A 193 7.02 -63.78 -20.29
N ILE A 194 7.63 -62.59 -20.38
CA ILE A 194 7.97 -61.94 -21.65
C ILE A 194 9.04 -62.76 -22.39
N ARG A 195 10.11 -63.18 -21.71
CA ARG A 195 11.22 -63.94 -22.31
C ARG A 195 10.78 -65.25 -22.96
N VAL A 196 9.86 -65.99 -22.34
CA VAL A 196 9.35 -67.26 -22.88
C VAL A 196 8.15 -67.08 -23.81
N SER A 197 7.60 -65.86 -23.91
CA SER A 197 6.45 -65.56 -24.77
C SER A 197 6.84 -65.45 -26.25
N ASN A 198 5.84 -65.47 -27.12
CA ASN A 198 5.97 -65.12 -28.53
C ASN A 198 5.74 -63.63 -28.82
N VAL A 199 5.50 -62.81 -27.80
CA VAL A 199 5.20 -61.39 -27.98
C VAL A 199 6.52 -60.65 -28.25
N PRO A 200 6.60 -59.80 -29.29
CA PRO A 200 7.81 -59.03 -29.57
C PRO A 200 8.14 -58.10 -28.41
N ALA A 201 9.34 -58.26 -27.83
CA ALA A 201 9.84 -57.40 -26.76
C ALA A 201 10.37 -56.07 -27.35
N PRO A 202 10.33 -54.95 -26.59
CA PRO A 202 10.75 -53.61 -27.05
C PRO A 202 12.21 -53.54 -27.53
N ASP A 203 13.07 -54.42 -27.01
CA ASP A 203 14.40 -54.74 -27.50
C ASP A 203 14.57 -56.26 -27.38
N ASN A 204 15.17 -56.93 -28.37
CA ASN A 204 15.36 -58.40 -28.38
C ASN A 204 16.09 -58.96 -27.13
N ASP A 205 16.60 -58.11 -26.23
CA ASP A 205 17.09 -58.47 -24.92
C ASP A 205 16.42 -57.64 -23.81
N VAL A 206 15.43 -58.27 -23.14
CA VAL A 206 14.72 -57.72 -21.98
C VAL A 206 15.69 -57.34 -20.85
N ARG A 207 16.82 -58.06 -20.71
CA ARG A 207 17.83 -57.75 -19.68
C ARG A 207 18.57 -56.46 -20.01
N ALA A 208 19.00 -56.27 -21.26
CA ALA A 208 19.70 -55.06 -21.68
C ALA A 208 18.79 -53.83 -21.53
N HIS A 209 17.53 -53.95 -21.94
CA HIS A 209 16.52 -52.89 -21.79
C HIS A 209 16.33 -52.45 -20.33
N VAL A 210 16.24 -53.42 -19.42
CA VAL A 210 16.14 -53.17 -17.97
C VAL A 210 17.46 -52.63 -17.39
N GLN A 211 18.60 -53.17 -17.82
CA GLN A 211 19.91 -52.84 -17.27
C GLN A 211 20.35 -51.43 -17.64
N ASP A 212 20.06 -50.95 -18.85
CA ASP A 212 20.28 -49.55 -19.27
C ASP A 212 19.49 -48.55 -18.41
N GLN A 213 18.33 -48.97 -17.89
CA GLN A 213 17.47 -48.14 -17.06
C GLN A 213 17.89 -48.15 -15.59
N VAL A 214 18.50 -49.24 -15.12
CA VAL A 214 19.05 -49.37 -13.76
C VAL A 214 20.44 -48.73 -13.63
N THR A 215 21.17 -48.48 -14.73
CA THR A 215 22.59 -48.04 -14.70
C THR A 215 22.83 -46.55 -14.99
N GLY A 216 21.80 -45.71 -15.10
CA GLY A 216 21.95 -44.27 -15.38
C GLY A 216 22.63 -43.45 -14.26
N MET A 217 23.84 -42.92 -14.54
CA MET A 217 24.60 -41.92 -13.77
C MET A 217 24.76 -42.14 -12.25
N GLY A 218 25.72 -43.01 -11.88
CA GLY A 218 26.46 -42.90 -10.64
C GLY A 218 25.84 -43.60 -9.42
N ARG A 219 26.34 -44.83 -9.19
CA ARG A 219 25.99 -45.78 -8.12
C ARG A 219 24.61 -46.43 -8.25
N VAL A 220 24.66 -47.74 -8.46
CA VAL A 220 23.57 -48.71 -8.41
C VAL A 220 22.92 -48.63 -7.02
N GLU A 221 21.82 -47.91 -6.88
CA GLU A 221 20.81 -48.28 -5.88
C GLU A 221 20.27 -49.62 -6.36
N ALA A 222 20.58 -50.68 -5.63
CA ALA A 222 20.27 -52.04 -6.03
C ALA A 222 18.78 -52.22 -6.36
N GLY A 223 18.48 -52.63 -7.59
CA GLY A 223 17.46 -53.66 -7.84
C GLY A 223 15.99 -53.24 -7.87
N SER A 224 15.59 -52.10 -8.43
CA SER A 224 14.16 -51.87 -8.73
C SER A 224 13.92 -51.03 -9.97
N ILE A 225 12.83 -51.31 -10.68
CA ILE A 225 12.30 -50.53 -11.81
C ILE A 225 11.01 -49.88 -11.33
N LEU A 226 10.91 -48.56 -11.44
CA LEU A 226 9.67 -47.84 -11.21
C LEU A 226 8.79 -47.95 -12.46
N LEU A 227 7.50 -48.24 -12.25
CA LEU A 227 6.55 -48.43 -13.34
C LEU A 227 5.50 -47.32 -13.31
N LEU A 228 5.22 -46.69 -14.45
CA LEU A 228 4.07 -45.82 -14.58
C LEU A 228 2.80 -46.68 -14.68
N LEU A 229 2.23 -46.99 -13.52
CA LEU A 229 0.97 -47.72 -13.41
C LEU A 229 -0.20 -46.72 -13.54
N PRO A 230 -1.25 -47.05 -14.32
CA PRO A 230 -2.36 -46.14 -14.56
C PRO A 230 -3.21 -45.96 -13.32
N SER A 231 -3.97 -44.86 -13.28
CA SER A 231 -4.91 -44.54 -12.20
C SER A 231 -6.20 -45.37 -12.22
N HIS A 232 -6.57 -45.93 -13.38
CA HIS A 232 -7.72 -46.78 -13.61
C HIS A 232 -7.30 -47.94 -14.53
N PHE A 233 -7.92 -49.10 -14.39
CA PHE A 233 -7.38 -50.30 -15.01
C PHE A 233 -8.43 -51.22 -15.61
N ASP A 234 -8.18 -51.59 -16.88
CA ASP A 234 -9.05 -52.41 -17.72
C ASP A 234 -8.26 -53.68 -18.13
N LEU A 235 -8.11 -54.61 -17.19
CA LEU A 235 -7.61 -55.96 -17.50
C LEU A 235 -8.78 -56.87 -17.85
N ASP A 236 -8.61 -57.68 -18.88
CA ASP A 236 -9.53 -58.77 -19.15
C ASP A 236 -9.44 -59.83 -18.03
N ARG A 237 -10.47 -59.86 -17.17
CA ARG A 237 -10.57 -60.78 -16.04
C ARG A 237 -11.51 -61.93 -16.36
N TYR A 238 -11.01 -63.15 -16.24
CA TYR A 238 -11.78 -64.37 -16.42
C TYR A 238 -11.85 -65.17 -15.13
N SER A 239 -12.99 -65.81 -14.87
CA SER A 239 -13.16 -66.70 -13.73
C SER A 239 -12.48 -68.05 -14.01
N PHE A 240 -11.71 -68.56 -13.07
CA PHE A 240 -11.01 -69.84 -13.20
C PHE A 240 -11.95 -71.00 -13.54
N VAL A 241 -13.13 -71.06 -12.91
CA VAL A 241 -14.12 -72.10 -13.22
C VAL A 241 -14.73 -71.97 -14.61
N ASP A 242 -14.85 -70.75 -15.15
CA ASP A 242 -15.39 -70.54 -16.50
C ASP A 242 -14.39 -70.99 -17.57
N VAL A 243 -13.09 -70.78 -17.34
CA VAL A 243 -12.05 -71.32 -18.22
C VAL A 243 -12.02 -72.83 -18.12
N LEU A 244 -12.05 -73.40 -16.91
CA LEU A 244 -12.04 -74.86 -16.70
C LEU A 244 -13.23 -75.56 -17.39
N LYS A 245 -14.40 -74.92 -17.38
CA LYS A 245 -15.65 -75.43 -18.00
C LYS A 245 -15.84 -75.02 -19.46
N ASP A 246 -14.81 -74.47 -20.11
CA ASP A 246 -14.83 -74.10 -21.52
C ASP A 246 -15.94 -73.08 -21.89
N ARG A 247 -16.22 -72.14 -20.98
CA ARG A 247 -17.22 -71.06 -21.16
C ARG A 247 -16.61 -69.78 -21.76
N VAL A 248 -15.29 -69.76 -21.99
CA VAL A 248 -14.55 -68.62 -22.53
C VAL A 248 -13.99 -69.02 -23.90
N PRO A 249 -14.16 -68.20 -24.96
CA PRO A 249 -13.70 -68.56 -26.29
C PRO A 249 -12.17 -68.65 -26.36
N ALA A 250 -11.64 -69.60 -27.13
CA ALA A 250 -10.19 -69.79 -27.31
C ALA A 250 -9.47 -68.56 -27.91
N SER A 251 -10.20 -67.68 -28.62
CA SER A 251 -9.67 -66.40 -29.11
C SER A 251 -9.25 -65.43 -28.00
N ALA A 252 -9.71 -65.64 -26.76
CA ALA A 252 -9.37 -64.80 -25.62
C ALA A 252 -7.89 -64.91 -25.19
N TRP A 253 -7.19 -65.96 -25.61
CA TRP A 253 -5.82 -66.28 -25.17
C TRP A 253 -4.76 -66.02 -26.24
N ARG A 254 -5.17 -66.01 -27.52
CA ARG A 254 -4.26 -65.94 -28.66
C ARG A 254 -3.40 -64.68 -28.61
N ASP A 255 -2.09 -64.85 -28.76
CA ASP A 255 -1.10 -63.77 -28.72
C ASP A 255 -1.03 -62.98 -27.39
N ARG A 256 -1.59 -63.54 -26.30
CA ARG A 256 -1.61 -62.91 -24.97
C ARG A 256 -0.79 -63.68 -23.93
N ILE A 257 -0.27 -62.96 -22.95
CA ILE A 257 0.36 -63.52 -21.74
C ILE A 257 -0.73 -63.70 -20.68
N VAL A 258 -0.87 -64.91 -20.14
CA VAL A 258 -1.96 -65.25 -19.22
C VAL A 258 -1.43 -65.49 -17.80
N PHE A 259 -1.94 -64.74 -16.83
CA PHE A 259 -1.66 -64.96 -15.41
C PHE A 259 -2.81 -65.74 -14.77
N ILE A 260 -2.52 -66.88 -14.17
CA ILE A 260 -3.51 -67.75 -13.51
C ILE A 260 -3.23 -67.73 -12.01
N GLY A 261 -4.12 -67.17 -11.22
CA GLY A 261 -3.81 -66.90 -9.82
C GLY A 261 -4.95 -66.85 -8.85
N ASP A 262 -4.55 -66.93 -7.59
CA ASP A 262 -5.44 -66.82 -6.45
C ASP A 262 -5.68 -65.34 -6.06
N GLY A 263 -6.91 -65.03 -5.67
CA GLY A 263 -7.26 -63.77 -5.01
C GLY A 263 -7.26 -63.82 -3.49
N MET A 264 -6.98 -64.97 -2.87
CA MET A 264 -7.10 -65.25 -1.44
C MET A 264 -5.78 -65.68 -0.77
N SER A 265 -4.65 -65.73 -1.49
CA SER A 265 -3.41 -66.26 -0.92
C SER A 265 -2.82 -65.30 0.13
N ASP A 266 -3.10 -65.59 1.39
CA ASP A 266 -2.78 -64.84 2.62
C ASP A 266 -1.28 -64.62 2.91
N LEU A 267 -0.37 -65.03 2.01
CA LEU A 267 1.09 -64.88 2.19
C LEU A 267 1.66 -63.62 1.54
N SER A 268 0.91 -62.91 0.70
CA SER A 268 1.28 -61.60 0.18
C SER A 268 0.03 -60.74 0.06
N GLY A 269 -0.15 -59.80 0.99
CA GLY A 269 -1.39 -59.07 1.23
C GLY A 269 -1.98 -58.28 0.06
N MET A 270 -3.09 -57.57 0.33
CA MET A 270 -3.75 -56.71 -0.65
C MET A 270 -2.87 -55.50 -1.01
N PHE A 271 -2.76 -55.20 -2.31
CA PHE A 271 -1.98 -54.07 -2.81
C PHE A 271 -2.89 -52.92 -3.21
N TYR A 272 -2.45 -51.69 -2.99
CA TYR A 272 -3.15 -50.49 -3.45
C TYR A 272 -2.45 -49.93 -4.70
N LEU A 273 -3.23 -49.53 -5.69
CA LEU A 273 -2.73 -48.79 -6.87
C LEU A 273 -2.94 -47.28 -6.74
N SER A 274 -3.93 -46.88 -5.95
CA SER A 274 -4.26 -45.47 -5.73
C SER A 274 -4.90 -45.29 -4.34
N PRO A 275 -4.57 -44.20 -3.62
CA PRO A 275 -5.21 -43.85 -2.34
C PRO A 275 -6.72 -43.57 -2.38
N ARG A 276 -7.28 -43.29 -3.57
CA ARG A 276 -8.66 -42.81 -3.73
C ARG A 276 -9.63 -43.88 -4.22
N ASP A 277 -9.11 -45.01 -4.71
CA ASP A 277 -9.91 -46.07 -5.30
C ASP A 277 -9.97 -47.28 -4.37
N ASP A 278 -11.16 -47.86 -4.20
CA ASP A 278 -11.40 -49.06 -3.37
C ASP A 278 -10.93 -50.35 -4.09
N GLY A 279 -10.32 -50.18 -5.28
CA GLY A 279 -9.74 -51.22 -6.12
C GLY A 279 -8.47 -51.81 -5.52
N LYS A 280 -8.63 -52.62 -4.48
CA LYS A 280 -7.57 -53.50 -3.98
C LYS A 280 -7.14 -54.43 -5.11
N LEU A 281 -5.86 -54.40 -5.48
CA LEU A 281 -5.29 -55.31 -6.45
C LEU A 281 -4.81 -56.58 -5.78
N ARG A 282 -5.09 -57.68 -6.47
CA ARG A 282 -4.62 -59.01 -6.15
C ARG A 282 -3.24 -59.23 -6.75
N ARG A 283 -2.54 -60.24 -6.26
CA ARG A 283 -1.15 -60.50 -6.64
C ARG A 283 -0.95 -60.70 -8.15
N ALA A 284 -1.78 -61.55 -8.77
CA ALA A 284 -1.75 -61.81 -10.20
C ALA A 284 -1.98 -60.54 -11.03
N GLU A 285 -2.84 -59.65 -10.55
CA GLU A 285 -3.15 -58.39 -11.24
C GLU A 285 -1.97 -57.44 -11.21
N VAL A 286 -1.23 -57.38 -10.10
CA VAL A 286 0.01 -56.58 -9.99
C VAL A 286 1.07 -57.05 -10.97
N ASP A 287 1.30 -58.36 -11.09
CA ASP A 287 2.30 -58.88 -12.02
C ASP A 287 1.89 -58.76 -13.48
N ALA A 288 0.58 -58.89 -13.77
CA ALA A 288 0.02 -58.64 -15.08
C ALA A 288 0.17 -57.17 -15.49
N LEU A 289 -0.15 -56.25 -14.58
CA LEU A 289 0.09 -54.81 -14.70
C LEU A 289 1.55 -54.47 -14.99
N ALA A 290 2.45 -55.09 -14.22
CA ALA A 290 3.87 -54.88 -14.38
C ALA A 290 4.37 -55.39 -15.74
N THR A 291 3.80 -56.50 -16.22
CA THR A 291 4.12 -57.07 -17.53
C THR A 291 3.63 -56.18 -18.66
N GLU A 292 2.42 -55.63 -18.57
CA GLU A 292 1.89 -54.67 -19.55
C GLU A 292 2.77 -53.42 -19.61
N ALA A 293 3.13 -52.84 -18.45
CA ALA A 293 3.99 -51.66 -18.38
C ALA A 293 5.40 -51.91 -18.97
N LEU A 294 5.93 -53.13 -18.81
CA LEU A 294 7.19 -53.55 -19.44
C LEU A 294 7.08 -53.71 -20.97
N LEU A 295 5.93 -54.20 -21.47
CA LEU A 295 5.68 -54.37 -22.91
C LEU A 295 5.45 -53.04 -23.63
N ASP A 296 4.86 -52.06 -22.94
CA ASP A 296 4.60 -50.72 -23.48
C ASP A 296 5.82 -49.78 -23.39
N GLY A 297 6.84 -50.16 -22.62
CA GLY A 297 8.06 -49.36 -22.42
C GLY A 297 7.87 -48.15 -21.50
N HIS A 298 6.79 -48.10 -20.72
CA HIS A 298 6.51 -47.05 -19.74
C HIS A 298 7.31 -47.22 -18.43
N LEU A 299 8.64 -47.19 -18.57
CA LEU A 299 9.56 -47.45 -17.48
C LEU A 299 10.16 -46.14 -16.97
N MET A 300 10.04 -45.91 -15.66
CA MET A 300 10.54 -44.70 -15.05
C MET A 300 11.93 -44.91 -14.44
N ARG A 301 12.78 -43.91 -14.61
CA ARG A 301 14.11 -43.84 -13.99
C ARG A 301 14.05 -42.94 -12.76
N ARG A 302 14.58 -43.40 -11.63
CA ARG A 302 14.75 -42.52 -10.47
C ARG A 302 15.87 -41.54 -10.75
N VAL A 303 15.66 -40.26 -10.46
CA VAL A 303 16.73 -39.26 -10.58
C VAL A 303 17.85 -39.60 -9.59
N PRO A 304 19.13 -39.64 -10.03
CA PRO A 304 20.25 -39.93 -9.13
C PRO A 304 20.28 -38.99 -7.93
N VAL A 305 20.69 -39.50 -6.76
CA VAL A 305 20.72 -38.74 -5.51
C VAL A 305 21.56 -37.45 -5.65
N SER A 306 22.65 -37.49 -6.41
CA SER A 306 23.51 -36.34 -6.69
C SER A 306 22.77 -35.23 -7.47
N VAL A 307 22.03 -35.61 -8.52
CA VAL A 307 21.24 -34.68 -9.33
C VAL A 307 20.08 -34.12 -8.50
N ARG A 308 19.38 -34.99 -7.75
CA ARG A 308 18.30 -34.59 -6.83
C ARG A 308 18.81 -33.59 -5.79
N LEU A 309 19.98 -33.83 -5.20
CA LEU A 309 20.59 -32.90 -4.25
C LEU A 309 20.95 -31.56 -4.90
N ALA A 310 21.54 -31.57 -6.10
CA ALA A 310 21.88 -30.36 -6.83
C ALA A 310 20.64 -29.51 -7.16
N VAL A 311 19.57 -30.15 -7.65
CA VAL A 311 18.29 -29.48 -7.92
C VAL A 311 17.66 -28.96 -6.63
N SER A 312 17.67 -29.75 -5.56
CA SER A 312 17.15 -29.36 -4.24
C SER A 312 17.84 -28.10 -3.71
N ILE A 313 19.18 -28.05 -3.78
CA ILE A 313 19.98 -26.89 -3.39
C ILE A 313 19.65 -25.69 -4.28
N ALA A 314 19.59 -25.87 -5.60
CA ALA A 314 19.31 -24.78 -6.54
C ALA A 314 17.92 -24.15 -6.31
N VAL A 315 16.87 -24.97 -6.17
CA VAL A 315 15.49 -24.50 -5.95
C VAL A 315 15.35 -23.83 -4.58
N SER A 316 15.94 -24.41 -3.54
CA SER A 316 15.91 -23.85 -2.19
C SER A 316 16.68 -22.53 -2.11
N THR A 317 17.81 -22.42 -2.80
CA THR A 317 18.58 -21.18 -2.91
C THR A 317 17.79 -20.12 -3.67
N GLY A 318 17.13 -20.49 -4.78
CA GLY A 318 16.24 -19.58 -5.50
C GLY A 318 15.11 -19.02 -4.62
N MET A 319 14.46 -19.88 -3.83
CA MET A 319 13.45 -19.46 -2.86
C MET A 319 14.02 -18.50 -1.80
N LEU A 320 15.20 -18.80 -1.25
CA LEU A 320 15.88 -17.93 -0.30
C LEU A 320 16.21 -16.57 -0.91
N LEU A 321 16.72 -16.53 -2.15
CA LEU A 321 17.02 -15.29 -2.86
C LEU A 321 15.76 -14.45 -3.09
N ILE A 322 14.63 -15.07 -3.45
CA ILE A 322 13.33 -14.37 -3.56
C ILE A 322 12.95 -13.75 -2.21
N CYS A 323 13.07 -14.51 -1.12
CA CYS A 323 12.77 -14.04 0.23
C CYS A 323 13.71 -12.91 0.73
N LEU A 324 14.97 -12.89 0.29
CA LEU A 324 15.94 -11.87 0.68
C LEU A 324 15.86 -10.60 -0.17
N PHE A 325 15.68 -10.74 -1.49
CA PHE A 325 15.86 -9.63 -2.42
C PHE A 325 14.54 -9.01 -2.92
N VAL A 326 13.40 -9.69 -2.81
CA VAL A 326 12.11 -9.15 -3.25
C VAL A 326 11.40 -8.43 -2.10
N PRO A 327 11.22 -7.10 -2.17
CA PRO A 327 10.55 -6.33 -1.11
C PRO A 327 9.02 -6.41 -1.20
N GLY A 328 8.36 -6.24 -0.05
CA GLY A 328 6.91 -6.07 0.10
C GLY A 328 6.05 -7.26 -0.34
N ARG A 329 4.79 -6.97 -0.68
CA ARG A 329 3.79 -7.98 -1.10
C ARG A 329 4.16 -8.76 -2.37
N ARG A 330 5.06 -8.24 -3.20
CA ARG A 330 5.51 -8.90 -4.43
C ARG A 330 6.28 -10.20 -4.14
N MET A 331 6.91 -10.31 -2.97
CA MET A 331 7.61 -11.53 -2.55
C MET A 331 6.69 -12.75 -2.58
N TYR A 332 5.44 -12.60 -2.11
CA TYR A 332 4.46 -13.69 -2.10
C TYR A 332 4.15 -14.19 -3.51
N GLY A 333 3.99 -13.27 -4.46
CA GLY A 333 3.74 -13.60 -5.86
C GLY A 333 4.93 -14.32 -6.51
N PHE A 334 6.16 -13.83 -6.31
CA PHE A 334 7.36 -14.48 -6.83
C PHE A 334 7.63 -15.84 -6.19
N ALA A 335 7.39 -16.00 -4.88
CA ALA A 335 7.54 -17.28 -4.20
C ALA A 335 6.52 -18.32 -4.71
N LEU A 336 5.26 -17.93 -4.89
CA LEU A 336 4.22 -18.80 -5.45
C LEU A 336 4.54 -19.17 -6.90
N ALA A 337 4.98 -18.22 -7.71
CA ALA A 337 5.38 -18.47 -9.09
C ALA A 337 6.59 -19.41 -9.18
N TRP A 338 7.56 -19.29 -8.27
CA TRP A 338 8.72 -20.19 -8.20
C TRP A 338 8.32 -21.63 -7.85
N LEU A 339 7.43 -21.80 -6.87
CA LEU A 339 6.87 -23.11 -6.52
C LEU A 339 6.10 -23.72 -7.69
N ALA A 340 5.25 -22.93 -8.35
CA ALA A 340 4.47 -23.39 -9.51
C ALA A 340 5.38 -23.78 -10.67
N ALA A 341 6.43 -23.00 -10.95
CA ALA A 341 7.42 -23.31 -11.99
C ALA A 341 8.19 -24.61 -11.68
N TYR A 342 8.55 -24.85 -10.42
CA TYR A 342 9.18 -26.10 -10.00
C TYR A 342 8.25 -27.30 -10.21
N VAL A 343 7.00 -27.22 -9.77
CA VAL A 343 6.02 -28.32 -9.96
C VAL A 343 5.80 -28.56 -11.46
N ALA A 344 5.65 -27.52 -12.27
CA ALA A 344 5.49 -27.65 -13.72
C ALA A 344 6.72 -28.30 -14.38
N LEU A 345 7.93 -27.93 -13.96
CA LEU A 345 9.16 -28.54 -14.45
C LEU A 345 9.25 -30.02 -14.06
N ALA A 346 8.89 -30.37 -12.81
CA ALA A 346 8.86 -31.75 -12.36
C ALA A 346 7.86 -32.60 -13.18
N VAL A 347 6.64 -32.08 -13.42
CA VAL A 347 5.65 -32.73 -14.29
C VAL A 347 6.21 -32.91 -15.70
N MET A 348 6.85 -31.88 -16.27
CA MET A 348 7.43 -31.94 -17.61
C MET A 348 8.54 -33.00 -17.71
N VAL A 349 9.43 -33.07 -16.72
CA VAL A 349 10.51 -34.07 -16.65
C VAL A 349 9.95 -35.49 -16.51
N LEU A 350 8.84 -35.64 -15.79
CA LEU A 350 8.17 -36.94 -15.64
C LEU A 350 7.47 -37.40 -16.92
N VAL A 351 6.75 -36.49 -17.60
CA VAL A 351 5.96 -36.81 -18.81
C VAL A 351 6.84 -36.99 -20.05
N TYR A 352 7.91 -36.20 -20.20
CA TYR A 352 8.75 -36.21 -21.42
C TYR A 352 10.13 -36.83 -21.22
N GLY A 353 10.59 -36.96 -19.96
CA GLY A 353 11.94 -37.46 -19.64
C GLY A 353 11.95 -38.81 -18.95
N ASP A 354 10.79 -39.41 -18.65
CA ASP A 354 10.65 -40.67 -17.91
C ASP A 354 11.38 -40.68 -16.55
N PHE A 355 11.64 -39.51 -15.96
CA PHE A 355 12.37 -39.38 -14.70
C PHE A 355 11.43 -39.10 -13.53
N TRP A 356 11.48 -39.96 -12.51
CA TRP A 356 10.77 -39.77 -11.26
C TRP A 356 11.61 -38.99 -10.24
N ALA A 357 11.07 -37.86 -9.78
CA ALA A 357 11.62 -37.05 -8.71
C ALA A 357 10.54 -36.73 -7.66
N PRO A 358 10.74 -37.10 -6.38
CA PRO A 358 9.81 -36.73 -5.31
C PRO A 358 9.81 -35.21 -5.11
N ILE A 359 8.61 -34.62 -5.05
CA ILE A 359 8.44 -33.16 -4.93
C ILE A 359 8.13 -32.73 -3.49
N GLY A 360 7.53 -33.61 -2.68
CA GLY A 360 7.08 -33.35 -1.32
C GLY A 360 8.16 -32.74 -0.42
N PRO A 361 9.34 -33.39 -0.28
CA PRO A 361 10.43 -32.86 0.53
C PRO A 361 10.88 -31.46 0.13
N LEU A 362 11.00 -31.18 -1.17
CA LEU A 362 11.47 -29.89 -1.64
C LEU A 362 10.44 -28.78 -1.43
N LEU A 363 9.15 -29.09 -1.62
CA LEU A 363 8.05 -28.17 -1.31
C LEU A 363 8.04 -27.82 0.18
N ALA A 364 8.19 -28.82 1.05
CA ALA A 364 8.26 -28.60 2.50
C ALA A 364 9.45 -27.72 2.90
N VAL A 365 10.63 -27.96 2.31
CA VAL A 365 11.82 -27.11 2.52
C VAL A 365 11.54 -25.68 2.06
N CYS A 366 10.92 -25.47 0.90
CA CYS A 366 10.59 -24.13 0.41
C CYS A 366 9.59 -23.41 1.32
N VAL A 367 8.56 -24.10 1.81
CA VAL A 367 7.58 -23.55 2.77
C VAL A 367 8.26 -23.21 4.10
N ALA A 368 9.17 -24.05 4.59
CA ALA A 368 9.94 -23.76 5.80
C ALA A 368 10.83 -22.52 5.63
N ILE A 369 11.54 -22.40 4.49
CA ILE A 369 12.35 -21.22 4.16
C ILE A 369 11.49 -19.97 4.15
N PHE A 370 10.32 -20.04 3.50
CA PHE A 370 9.37 -18.95 3.45
C PHE A 370 8.86 -18.56 4.84
N ALA A 371 8.51 -19.54 5.69
CA ALA A 371 8.04 -19.31 7.06
C ALA A 371 9.14 -18.68 7.93
N ILE A 372 10.37 -19.17 7.87
CA ILE A 372 11.52 -18.62 8.60
C ILE A 372 11.79 -17.18 8.16
N CYS A 373 11.79 -16.90 6.86
CA CYS A 373 11.99 -15.55 6.33
C CYS A 373 10.84 -14.62 6.71
N GLY A 374 9.60 -15.11 6.67
CA GLY A 374 8.41 -14.38 7.10
C GLY A 374 8.48 -14.02 8.59
N TRP A 375 8.87 -14.98 9.44
CA TRP A 375 9.05 -14.74 10.87
C TRP A 375 10.19 -13.74 11.13
N ARG A 376 11.32 -13.84 10.41
CA ARG A 376 12.42 -12.87 10.54
C ARG A 376 11.95 -11.45 10.21
N ARG A 377 11.17 -11.27 9.13
CA ARG A 377 10.59 -9.98 8.76
C ARG A 377 9.58 -9.45 9.78
N ALA A 378 8.73 -10.33 10.33
CA ALA A 378 7.81 -9.96 11.40
C ALA A 378 8.56 -9.58 12.69
N GLY A 379 9.64 -10.29 12.99
CA GLY A 379 10.53 -10.02 14.12
C GLY A 379 11.27 -8.70 14.00
N SER A 380 11.79 -8.37 12.81
CA SER A 380 12.44 -7.07 12.57
C SER A 380 11.44 -5.91 12.65
N LEU A 381 10.22 -6.09 12.11
CA LEU A 381 9.15 -5.11 12.24
C LEU A 381 8.77 -4.89 13.70
N ARG A 382 8.57 -5.98 14.47
CA ARG A 382 8.27 -5.90 15.90
C ARG A 382 9.41 -5.25 16.67
N ALA A 383 10.67 -5.57 16.38
CA ALA A 383 11.83 -4.98 17.04
C ALA A 383 11.95 -3.47 16.72
N ALA A 384 11.70 -3.07 15.48
CA ALA A 384 11.63 -1.67 15.08
C ALA A 384 10.51 -0.94 15.83
N LEU A 385 9.30 -1.49 15.86
CA LEU A 385 8.17 -0.96 16.62
C LEU A 385 8.48 -0.88 18.13
N MET A 386 9.18 -1.86 18.70
CA MET A 386 9.47 -1.87 20.13
C MET A 386 10.61 -0.92 20.51
N ASN A 387 11.60 -0.75 19.66
CA ASN A 387 12.62 0.29 19.82
C ASN A 387 11.99 1.68 19.72
N GLU A 388 11.06 1.86 18.78
CA GLU A 388 10.32 3.11 18.62
C GLU A 388 9.39 3.39 19.82
N TYR A 389 8.66 2.38 20.30
CA TYR A 389 7.86 2.47 21.52
C TYR A 389 8.71 2.86 22.75
N ARG A 390 9.91 2.29 22.87
CA ARG A 390 10.86 2.68 23.95
C ARG A 390 11.38 4.10 23.77
N GLY A 391 11.61 4.54 22.53
CA GLY A 391 11.98 5.93 22.21
C GLY A 391 10.90 6.92 22.62
N LEU A 392 9.64 6.66 22.25
CA LEU A 392 8.48 7.47 22.63
C LEU A 392 8.25 7.49 24.14
N ARG A 393 8.42 6.36 24.82
CA ARG A 393 8.33 6.28 26.27
C ARG A 393 9.50 6.98 26.99
N GLY A 394 10.66 7.05 26.34
CA GLY A 394 11.81 7.84 26.78
C GLY A 394 11.55 9.35 26.71
N LEU A 395 10.88 9.81 25.65
CA LEU A 395 10.44 11.21 25.48
C LEU A 395 9.39 11.62 26.52
N ALA A 396 8.48 10.71 26.88
CA ALA A 396 7.47 10.97 27.92
C ALA A 396 8.03 10.91 29.36
N GLY A 397 9.22 10.31 29.57
CA GLY A 397 9.73 9.98 30.90
C GLY A 397 10.86 10.84 31.44
N ARG A 398 11.46 11.75 30.64
CA ARG A 398 12.57 12.61 31.10
C ARG A 398 12.33 14.04 30.64
N HIS A 399 11.97 14.89 31.62
CA HIS A 399 12.11 16.34 31.70
C HIS A 399 12.26 17.10 30.37
N ALA A 400 11.25 17.93 30.07
CA ALA A 400 11.34 19.19 29.33
C ALA A 400 12.07 19.17 27.97
N PHE A 401 11.31 19.49 26.91
CA PHE A 401 11.83 19.92 25.61
C PHE A 401 13.00 20.91 25.77
N THR A 402 14.22 20.38 25.78
CA THR A 402 15.47 21.13 25.72
C THR A 402 16.43 20.32 24.86
N GLY A 403 16.71 20.85 23.67
CA GLY A 403 17.80 20.43 22.80
C GLY A 403 17.76 18.99 22.33
N LEU A 404 17.16 18.74 21.16
CA LEU A 404 17.34 17.49 20.43
C LEU A 404 18.82 17.32 20.03
N ALA A 405 19.61 16.65 20.86
CA ALA A 405 20.85 16.03 20.41
C ALA A 405 20.49 14.80 19.58
N GLN A 406 20.88 14.79 18.30
CA GLN A 406 20.80 13.60 17.45
C GLN A 406 21.59 12.45 18.11
N PRO A 407 21.01 11.25 18.24
CA PRO A 407 21.80 10.09 18.63
C PRO A 407 22.73 9.75 17.46
N ALA A 408 24.03 9.93 17.70
CA ALA A 408 25.08 9.45 16.83
C ALA A 408 24.98 7.92 16.69
N GLY A 409 24.99 7.46 15.43
CA GLY A 409 25.47 6.16 14.96
C GLY A 409 25.08 4.91 15.76
N GLY A 410 24.13 4.13 15.24
CA GLY A 410 23.88 2.79 15.77
C GLY A 410 23.00 1.92 14.90
N ALA A 411 23.65 1.10 14.07
CA ALA A 411 23.15 -0.06 13.32
C ALA A 411 22.03 0.18 12.29
N ALA A 412 22.40 -0.01 11.01
CA ALA A 412 21.50 -0.04 9.87
C ALA A 412 20.36 -1.06 10.09
N VAL A 413 19.16 -0.55 10.38
CA VAL A 413 17.91 -1.30 10.32
C VAL A 413 17.53 -1.42 8.85
N GLU A 414 17.41 -2.65 8.35
CA GLU A 414 16.99 -2.93 6.96
C GLU A 414 15.63 -2.27 6.65
N PRO A 415 15.44 -1.67 5.46
CA PRO A 415 14.20 -1.00 5.11
C PRO A 415 13.12 -2.07 4.85
N VAL A 416 12.12 -2.14 5.74
CA VAL A 416 10.92 -2.97 5.58
C VAL A 416 9.69 -2.06 5.63
N ASP A 417 8.95 -2.10 4.51
CA ASP A 417 7.79 -1.30 4.09
C ASP A 417 7.94 0.22 4.28
N ASP A 418 8.31 0.87 3.16
CA ASP A 418 8.36 2.33 3.02
C ASP A 418 7.10 2.99 3.61
N ASP A 419 5.92 2.38 3.52
CA ASP A 419 4.67 2.98 4.01
C ASP A 419 4.61 3.17 5.54
N VAL A 420 5.11 2.21 6.34
CA VAL A 420 5.09 2.35 7.81
C VAL A 420 6.20 3.28 8.26
N ALA A 421 7.39 3.18 7.66
CA ALA A 421 8.48 4.11 7.92
C ALA A 421 8.10 5.56 7.54
N HIS A 422 7.41 5.75 6.40
CA HIS A 422 6.88 7.04 5.98
C HIS A 422 5.74 7.51 6.87
N ALA A 423 4.77 6.65 7.23
CA ALA A 423 3.70 7.03 8.15
C ALA A 423 4.25 7.46 9.52
N MET A 424 5.25 6.73 10.03
CA MET A 424 5.91 7.06 11.31
C MET A 424 6.81 8.29 11.21
N SER A 425 7.49 8.51 10.08
CA SER A 425 8.22 9.76 9.81
C SER A 425 7.26 10.94 9.76
N ARG A 426 6.10 10.78 9.10
CA ARG A 426 5.05 11.81 9.06
C ARG A 426 4.44 12.09 10.43
N ILE A 427 4.26 11.07 11.28
CA ILE A 427 3.81 11.29 12.67
C ILE A 427 4.87 12.03 13.49
N ARG A 428 6.15 11.68 13.34
CA ARG A 428 7.26 12.42 13.98
C ARG A 428 7.34 13.85 13.51
N GLU A 429 7.27 14.06 12.19
CA GLU A 429 7.26 15.38 11.57
C GLU A 429 6.05 16.19 12.04
N TRP A 430 4.86 15.57 12.14
CA TRP A 430 3.69 16.20 12.71
C TRP A 430 3.89 16.56 14.19
N GLN A 431 4.44 15.67 15.00
CA GLN A 431 4.68 15.91 16.42
C GLN A 431 5.75 16.98 16.68
N SER A 432 6.84 17.00 15.92
CA SER A 432 7.83 18.08 15.97
C SER A 432 7.22 19.38 15.48
N THR A 433 6.45 19.34 14.38
CA THR A 433 5.73 20.52 13.87
C THR A 433 4.75 21.05 14.90
N TYR A 434 4.00 20.21 15.62
CA TYR A 434 3.08 20.67 16.66
C TYR A 434 3.81 21.36 17.81
N VAL A 435 4.95 20.81 18.23
CA VAL A 435 5.74 21.40 19.30
C VAL A 435 6.38 22.72 18.83
N ASP A 436 6.94 22.75 17.63
CA ASP A 436 7.48 23.95 17.00
C ASP A 436 6.39 25.01 16.79
N VAL A 437 5.17 24.60 16.42
CA VAL A 437 4.00 25.49 16.34
C VAL A 437 3.69 26.06 17.72
N ILE A 438 3.62 25.24 18.78
CA ILE A 438 3.37 25.72 20.15
C ILE A 438 4.46 26.71 20.61
N HIS A 439 5.72 26.46 20.25
CA HIS A 439 6.84 27.36 20.54
C HIS A 439 6.78 28.67 19.73
N THR A 440 6.30 28.64 18.49
CA THR A 440 6.15 29.81 17.61
C THR A 440 4.85 30.58 17.80
N LEU A 441 3.88 30.05 18.57
CA LEU A 441 2.64 30.75 18.87
C LEU A 441 2.92 32.13 19.47
N PRO A 442 2.22 33.19 19.02
CA PRO A 442 2.52 34.57 19.40
C PRO A 442 2.12 34.92 20.84
N TYR A 443 1.50 33.98 21.57
CA TYR A 443 0.96 34.19 22.92
C TYR A 443 1.69 33.30 23.95
N PRO A 444 1.93 33.80 25.18
CA PRO A 444 2.39 33.00 26.31
C PRO A 444 1.43 31.84 26.65
N ILE A 445 1.97 30.62 26.64
CA ILE A 445 1.25 29.40 27.03
C ILE A 445 1.98 28.70 28.16
N PHE A 446 1.21 28.27 29.16
CA PHE A 446 1.66 27.56 30.36
C PHE A 446 0.82 26.30 30.55
N VAL A 447 1.45 25.20 30.94
CA VAL A 447 0.75 23.96 31.29
C VAL A 447 1.00 23.67 32.76
N GLU A 448 -0.07 23.62 33.54
CA GLU A 448 -0.06 23.32 34.96
C GLU A 448 -0.56 21.89 35.21
N GLN A 449 0.08 21.20 36.15
CA GLN A 449 -0.36 19.92 36.68
C GLN A 449 -0.06 19.87 38.20
N ASP A 450 -1.08 19.52 38.99
CA ASP A 450 -1.01 19.38 40.45
C ASP A 450 -0.32 20.54 41.20
N GLY A 451 -0.59 21.78 40.78
CA GLY A 451 -0.05 23.01 41.37
C GLY A 451 1.38 23.35 40.92
N SER A 452 1.91 22.64 39.93
CA SER A 452 3.25 22.85 39.37
C SER A 452 3.20 23.15 37.87
N LEU A 453 4.09 24.02 37.41
CA LEU A 453 4.21 24.34 35.99
C LEU A 453 5.04 23.25 35.29
N LEU A 454 4.41 22.49 34.39
CA LEU A 454 5.02 21.39 33.64
C LEU A 454 5.72 21.88 32.36
N MET A 455 5.13 22.85 31.66
CA MET A 455 5.64 23.36 30.38
C MET A 455 5.31 24.84 30.20
N CYS A 456 6.19 25.56 29.51
CA CYS A 456 5.86 26.85 28.90
C CYS A 456 6.47 26.95 27.49
N ASN A 457 5.83 27.70 26.60
CA ASN A 457 6.39 27.97 25.27
C ASN A 457 7.44 29.11 25.34
N GLU A 458 8.10 29.43 24.21
CA GLU A 458 9.16 30.46 24.22
C GLU A 458 8.65 31.82 24.70
N ARG A 459 7.44 32.21 24.27
CA ARG A 459 6.78 33.44 24.73
C ARG A 459 6.46 33.41 26.22
N GLY A 460 6.02 32.27 26.75
CA GLY A 460 5.81 32.06 28.18
C GLY A 460 7.10 32.18 28.99
N SER A 461 8.19 31.58 28.51
CA SER A 461 9.51 31.69 29.15
C SER A 461 10.03 33.13 29.15
N ALA A 462 9.90 33.84 28.03
CA ALA A 462 10.26 35.26 27.94
C ALA A 462 9.42 36.10 28.91
N MET A 463 8.13 35.82 29.03
CA MET A 463 7.24 36.50 29.97
C MET A 463 7.61 36.24 31.44
N LEU A 464 7.92 34.99 31.82
CA LEU A 464 8.38 34.67 33.18
C LEU A 464 9.65 35.44 33.56
N LYS A 465 10.61 35.56 32.62
CA LYS A 465 11.83 36.35 32.81
C LYS A 465 11.59 37.85 32.98
N THR A 466 10.47 38.38 32.47
CA THR A 466 10.07 39.78 32.70
C THR A 466 9.39 40.00 34.05
N ILE A 467 8.91 38.94 34.69
CA ILE A 467 8.24 38.99 36.00
C ILE A 467 9.27 38.87 37.13
N ASP A 468 10.20 37.90 37.04
CA ASP A 468 11.29 37.72 38.00
C ASP A 468 12.51 37.05 37.34
N VAL A 469 13.70 37.23 37.91
CA VAL A 469 14.97 36.63 37.43
C VAL A 469 15.00 35.12 37.73
N ASP A 470 14.34 34.70 38.82
CA ASP A 470 14.16 33.29 39.15
C ASP A 470 12.84 32.76 38.57
N SER A 471 12.97 31.85 37.60
CA SER A 471 11.85 31.29 36.84
C SER A 471 10.84 30.53 37.71
N ASP A 472 11.30 29.92 38.82
CA ASP A 472 10.43 29.16 39.72
C ASP A 472 9.53 30.09 40.56
N THR A 473 10.05 31.24 40.98
CA THR A 473 9.28 32.25 41.73
C THR A 473 8.25 32.93 40.84
N ALA A 474 8.64 33.28 39.60
CA ALA A 474 7.73 33.81 38.59
C ALA A 474 6.62 32.81 38.24
N ALA A 475 6.95 31.52 38.09
CA ALA A 475 5.96 30.47 37.82
C ALA A 475 4.93 30.35 38.96
N ARG A 476 5.38 30.38 40.23
CA ARG A 476 4.48 30.37 41.39
C ARG A 476 3.59 31.61 41.45
N GLN A 477 4.10 32.77 41.04
CA GLN A 477 3.31 34.00 41.02
C GLN A 477 2.21 33.95 39.94
N VAL A 478 2.52 33.49 38.73
CA VAL A 478 1.53 33.31 37.66
C VAL A 478 0.47 32.26 38.07
N LEU A 479 0.89 31.14 38.64
CA LEU A 479 -0.02 30.11 39.14
C LEU A 479 -0.88 30.60 40.31
N GLY A 480 -0.35 31.45 41.19
CA GLY A 480 -1.10 32.04 42.29
C GLY A 480 -2.19 33.00 41.80
N ILE A 481 -1.91 33.80 40.77
CA ILE A 481 -2.89 34.70 40.15
C ILE A 481 -3.94 33.91 39.36
N ALA A 482 -3.54 32.82 38.69
CA ALA A 482 -4.43 31.97 37.92
C ALA A 482 -5.20 30.93 38.76
N TYR A 483 -4.88 30.81 40.05
CA TYR A 483 -5.34 29.71 40.91
C TYR A 483 -6.87 29.54 40.92
N ASP A 484 -7.61 30.63 41.14
CA ASP A 484 -9.08 30.59 41.20
C ASP A 484 -9.70 30.16 39.87
N GLN A 485 -9.09 30.56 38.74
CA GLN A 485 -9.57 30.20 37.40
C GLN A 485 -9.19 28.76 37.04
N ILE A 486 -8.03 28.28 37.48
CA ILE A 486 -7.61 26.88 37.32
C ILE A 486 -8.53 25.96 38.11
N LEU A 487 -8.86 26.32 39.36
CA LEU A 487 -9.76 25.54 40.19
C LEU A 487 -11.16 25.49 39.57
N ALA A 488 -11.70 26.64 39.17
CA ALA A 488 -13.01 26.72 38.51
C ALA A 488 -13.05 25.94 37.19
N ALA A 489 -11.99 26.00 36.38
CA ALA A 489 -11.88 25.23 35.15
C ALA A 489 -11.83 23.72 35.41
N LYS A 490 -11.04 23.25 36.38
CA LYS A 490 -10.93 21.82 36.72
C LYS A 490 -12.21 21.25 37.32
N GLU A 491 -12.95 22.03 38.11
CA GLU A 491 -14.24 21.62 38.71
C GLU A 491 -15.39 21.57 37.69
N THR A 492 -15.43 22.53 36.76
CA THR A 492 -16.52 22.61 35.77
C THR A 492 -16.23 21.84 34.48
N GLY A 493 -14.97 21.50 34.22
CA GLY A 493 -14.53 20.86 32.98
C GLY A 493 -14.70 21.74 31.74
N ARG A 494 -14.88 23.06 31.91
CA ARG A 494 -15.09 24.03 30.83
C ARG A 494 -13.97 25.06 30.77
N ILE A 495 -13.84 25.71 29.62
CA ILE A 495 -12.90 26.82 29.43
C ILE A 495 -13.37 28.01 30.26
N HIS A 496 -12.48 28.54 31.08
CA HIS A 496 -12.71 29.76 31.85
C HIS A 496 -11.82 30.88 31.32
N SER A 497 -12.39 32.07 31.17
CA SER A 497 -11.66 33.26 30.75
C SER A 497 -11.80 34.39 31.77
N ALA A 498 -10.70 35.06 32.08
CA ALA A 498 -10.68 36.20 33.00
C ALA A 498 -9.75 37.31 32.50
N GLU A 499 -10.12 38.56 32.71
CA GLU A 499 -9.22 39.70 32.46
C GLU A 499 -8.20 39.81 33.59
N LEU A 500 -6.94 40.01 33.21
CA LEU A 500 -5.83 40.13 34.13
C LEU A 500 -4.93 41.31 33.73
N THR A 501 -4.65 42.20 34.68
CA THR A 501 -3.68 43.27 34.49
C THR A 501 -2.32 42.81 35.02
N LEU A 502 -1.36 42.62 34.11
CA LEU A 502 0.02 42.23 34.39
C LEU A 502 0.95 43.28 33.79
N ASN A 503 1.90 43.80 34.57
CA ASN A 503 2.88 44.80 34.14
C ASN A 503 2.27 46.02 33.42
N ALA A 504 1.18 46.57 33.98
CA ALA A 504 0.41 47.69 33.42
C ALA A 504 -0.23 47.45 32.03
N ARG A 505 -0.27 46.21 31.55
CA ARG A 505 -0.99 45.79 30.33
C ARG A 505 -2.13 44.85 30.65
N THR A 506 -3.22 44.99 29.91
CA THR A 506 -4.42 44.16 30.08
C THR A 506 -4.32 42.93 29.20
N HIS A 507 -4.33 41.76 29.84
CA HIS A 507 -4.28 40.46 29.19
C HIS A 507 -5.61 39.73 29.42
N MET A 508 -6.07 39.01 28.41
CA MET A 508 -7.14 38.02 28.55
C MET A 508 -6.50 36.67 28.89
N MET A 509 -6.80 36.14 30.06
CA MET A 509 -6.37 34.81 30.48
C MET A 509 -7.44 33.79 30.12
N MET A 510 -7.05 32.72 29.43
CA MET A 510 -7.90 31.58 29.12
C MET A 510 -7.31 30.32 29.76
N VAL A 511 -8.11 29.63 30.56
CA VAL A 511 -7.73 28.38 31.23
C VAL A 511 -8.58 27.25 30.68
N THR A 512 -7.93 26.26 30.09
CA THR A 512 -8.56 25.08 29.50
C THR A 512 -8.10 23.83 30.25
N PRO A 513 -9.01 23.11 30.94
CA PRO A 513 -8.66 21.89 31.64
C PRO A 513 -8.50 20.72 30.66
N PHE A 514 -7.53 19.84 30.88
CA PHE A 514 -7.35 18.62 30.07
C PHE A 514 -6.81 17.46 30.92
N GLY A 515 -7.22 16.22 30.63
CA GLY A 515 -6.87 15.03 31.41
C GLY A 515 -7.28 13.73 30.73
N ASP A 516 -6.70 12.62 31.17
CA ASP A 516 -6.90 11.30 30.56
C ASP A 516 -8.26 10.70 30.95
N GLY A 517 -8.86 9.98 30.00
CA GLY A 517 -10.27 9.62 30.00
C GLY A 517 -10.74 8.84 31.23
N ASP A 518 -12.02 9.09 31.57
CA ASP A 518 -12.90 8.31 32.45
C ASP A 518 -12.98 8.69 33.94
N HIS A 519 -12.22 9.68 34.43
CA HIS A 519 -12.43 10.25 35.78
C HIS A 519 -12.74 11.75 35.70
N HIS A 520 -13.80 12.20 36.38
CA HIS A 520 -14.30 13.59 36.46
C HIS A 520 -13.34 14.59 37.14
N ARG A 521 -12.03 14.36 37.14
CA ARG A 521 -11.01 15.29 37.62
C ARG A 521 -9.95 15.47 36.55
N SER A 522 -10.01 16.61 35.87
CA SER A 522 -8.96 17.07 34.96
C SER A 522 -7.65 17.22 35.74
N THR A 523 -6.62 16.48 35.36
CA THR A 523 -5.33 16.47 36.06
C THR A 523 -4.46 17.66 35.69
N ALA A 524 -4.57 18.18 34.47
CA ALA A 524 -3.79 19.31 33.98
C ALA A 524 -4.67 20.47 33.46
N SER A 525 -4.10 21.66 33.40
CA SER A 525 -4.72 22.86 32.84
C SER A 525 -3.74 23.61 31.94
N MET A 526 -4.21 24.02 30.76
CA MET A 526 -3.49 24.92 29.86
C MET A 526 -3.94 26.35 30.12
N ILE A 527 -2.99 27.25 30.35
CA ILE A 527 -3.22 28.67 30.59
C ILE A 527 -2.62 29.43 29.41
N CYS A 528 -3.43 30.22 28.73
CA CYS A 528 -3.02 31.09 27.63
C CYS A 528 -3.29 32.55 28.01
N LEU A 529 -2.32 33.43 27.78
CA LEU A 529 -2.45 34.88 28.02
C LEU A 529 -2.40 35.62 26.69
N VAL A 530 -3.46 36.33 26.34
CA VAL A 530 -3.52 37.14 25.11
C VAL A 530 -3.44 38.61 25.50
N ASP A 531 -2.44 39.35 25.00
CA ASP A 531 -2.36 40.80 25.18
C ASP A 531 -3.48 41.46 24.36
N ILE A 532 -4.49 41.99 25.06
CA ILE A 532 -5.62 42.69 24.45
C ILE A 532 -5.49 44.20 24.65
N HIS A 533 -4.36 44.70 25.15
CA HIS A 533 -4.21 46.10 25.52
C HIS A 533 -4.41 47.03 24.31
N ASN A 534 -3.77 46.72 23.18
CA ASN A 534 -3.89 47.50 21.94
C ASN A 534 -5.25 47.30 21.24
N ILE A 535 -5.82 46.10 21.32
CA ILE A 535 -7.13 45.79 20.73
C ILE A 535 -8.23 46.54 21.49
N LYS A 536 -8.16 46.57 22.83
CA LYS A 536 -9.11 47.31 23.67
C LYS A 536 -8.98 48.82 23.46
N ALA A 537 -7.75 49.34 23.35
CA ALA A 537 -7.50 50.74 23.02
C ALA A 537 -8.01 51.13 21.61
N ALA A 538 -7.82 50.27 20.61
CA ALA A 538 -8.35 50.46 19.26
C ALA A 538 -9.89 50.39 19.24
N VAL A 539 -10.49 49.43 19.94
CA VAL A 539 -11.96 49.31 20.06
C VAL A 539 -12.56 50.49 20.84
N GLU A 540 -11.86 51.06 21.81
CA GLU A 540 -12.28 52.29 22.49
C GLU A 540 -12.16 53.53 21.62
N SER A 541 -11.11 53.63 20.80
CA SER A 541 -10.96 54.65 19.77
C SER A 541 -12.08 54.54 18.73
N ASP A 542 -12.31 53.37 18.15
CA ASP A 542 -13.41 53.11 17.21
C ASP A 542 -14.78 53.36 17.84
N ARG A 543 -14.98 53.05 19.14
CA ARG A 543 -16.22 53.38 19.85
C ARG A 543 -16.42 54.88 20.02
N LEU A 544 -15.35 55.65 20.25
CA LEU A 544 -15.42 57.11 20.31
C LEU A 544 -15.75 57.69 18.93
N THR A 545 -15.09 57.21 17.87
CA THR A 545 -15.36 57.64 16.49
C THR A 545 -16.78 57.26 16.05
N LEU A 546 -17.24 56.02 16.30
CA LEU A 546 -18.61 55.55 16.02
C LEU A 546 -19.68 56.31 16.82
N ARG A 547 -19.38 56.74 18.06
CA ARG A 547 -20.30 57.56 18.86
C ARG A 547 -20.46 58.96 18.28
N HIS A 548 -19.39 59.59 17.83
CA HIS A 548 -19.45 60.87 17.13
C HIS A 548 -20.18 60.72 15.77
N MET A 549 -19.97 59.62 15.04
CA MET A 549 -20.69 59.31 13.78
C MET A 549 -22.20 59.10 13.97
N ALA A 550 -22.60 58.36 15.01
CA ALA A 550 -24.01 58.14 15.32
C ALA A 550 -24.72 59.45 15.71
N HIS A 551 -23.98 60.41 16.27
CA HIS A 551 -24.49 61.73 16.58
C HIS A 551 -24.73 62.57 15.31
N ASP A 552 -23.80 62.50 14.34
CA ASP A 552 -23.85 63.36 13.14
C ASP A 552 -24.70 62.78 12.00
N LEU A 553 -24.90 61.46 11.93
CA LEU A 553 -25.92 60.83 11.09
C LEU A 553 -27.34 61.00 11.65
N ARG A 554 -27.47 61.05 12.98
CA ARG A 554 -28.77 61.24 13.65
C ARG A 554 -29.35 62.63 13.38
N ASN A 555 -28.53 63.68 13.29
CA ASN A 555 -29.00 65.04 13.02
C ASN A 555 -29.77 65.25 11.70
N PRO A 556 -29.26 64.84 10.52
CA PRO A 556 -30.00 64.94 9.27
C PRO A 556 -31.20 63.97 9.24
N LEU A 557 -31.07 62.75 9.75
CA LEU A 557 -32.16 61.77 9.82
C LEU A 557 -33.30 62.22 10.76
N SER A 558 -32.98 62.85 11.88
CA SER A 558 -33.97 63.47 12.78
C SER A 558 -34.65 64.68 12.12
N THR A 559 -33.94 65.43 11.28
CA THR A 559 -34.55 66.53 10.50
C THR A 559 -35.48 66.01 9.41
N VAL A 560 -35.12 64.92 8.70
CA VAL A 560 -36.01 64.21 7.75
C VAL A 560 -37.27 63.72 8.46
N LEU A 561 -37.13 63.09 9.62
CA LEU A 561 -38.25 62.63 10.45
C LEU A 561 -39.13 63.78 10.91
N SER A 562 -38.56 64.88 11.41
CA SER A 562 -39.34 66.07 11.82
C SER A 562 -40.04 66.76 10.67
N LEU A 563 -39.43 66.83 9.47
CA LEU A 563 -40.07 67.37 8.26
C LEU A 563 -41.22 66.48 7.77
N LEU A 564 -41.07 65.15 7.86
CA LEU A 564 -42.13 64.18 7.58
C LEU A 564 -43.26 64.25 8.62
N GLU A 565 -42.94 64.37 9.91
CA GLU A 565 -43.90 64.51 11.00
C GLU A 565 -44.67 65.83 10.92
N GLN A 566 -44.02 66.96 10.64
CA GLN A 566 -44.68 68.26 10.47
C GLN A 566 -45.70 68.26 9.33
N ARG A 567 -45.49 67.44 8.28
CA ARG A 567 -46.42 67.34 7.14
C ARG A 567 -47.46 66.23 7.28
N SER A 568 -47.24 65.24 8.14
CA SER A 568 -48.27 64.25 8.54
C SER A 568 -49.50 64.89 9.21
N VAL A 569 -49.41 66.18 9.57
CA VAL A 569 -50.47 67.00 10.17
C VAL A 569 -51.13 67.97 9.17
N ALA A 570 -50.56 68.17 7.96
CA ALA A 570 -51.08 69.11 6.96
C ALA A 570 -51.47 68.40 5.66
N ASP A 571 -52.78 68.21 5.46
CA ASP A 571 -53.38 67.61 4.26
C ASP A 571 -53.16 68.46 3.00
N GLY A 572 -52.79 67.79 1.90
CA GLY A 572 -53.26 68.14 0.56
C GLY A 572 -52.46 69.15 -0.26
N ALA A 573 -51.25 68.77 -0.72
CA ALA A 573 -50.71 69.00 -2.07
C ALA A 573 -49.24 68.54 -2.10
N THR A 574 -48.85 67.75 -3.10
CA THR A 574 -47.45 67.37 -3.34
C THR A 574 -46.70 68.60 -3.83
N ASP A 575 -46.13 69.35 -2.89
CA ASP A 575 -45.25 70.47 -3.17
C ASP A 575 -43.92 69.92 -3.71
N PRO A 576 -43.58 70.18 -5.00
CA PRO A 576 -42.37 69.67 -5.62
C PRO A 576 -41.11 70.11 -4.86
N ASP A 577 -41.14 71.29 -4.24
CA ASP A 577 -40.00 71.86 -3.52
C ASP A 577 -39.70 71.06 -2.23
N PHE A 578 -40.74 70.54 -1.56
CA PHE A 578 -40.58 69.70 -0.38
C PHE A 578 -39.97 68.32 -0.71
N LEU A 579 -40.42 67.67 -1.80
CA LEU A 579 -39.81 66.42 -2.25
C LEU A 579 -38.38 66.65 -2.71
N ALA A 580 -38.09 67.79 -3.34
CA ALA A 580 -36.73 68.17 -3.72
C ALA A 580 -35.83 68.39 -2.49
N ASP A 581 -36.34 69.03 -1.43
CA ASP A 581 -35.59 69.24 -0.19
C ASP A 581 -35.38 67.94 0.60
N LEU A 582 -36.36 67.04 0.60
CA LEU A 582 -36.23 65.71 1.21
C LEU A 582 -35.23 64.84 0.43
N HIS A 583 -35.28 64.85 -0.90
CA HIS A 583 -34.29 64.19 -1.75
C HIS A 583 -32.88 64.74 -1.51
N LYS A 584 -32.71 66.07 -1.46
CA LYS A 584 -31.42 66.73 -1.16
C LYS A 584 -30.83 66.26 0.18
N LEU A 585 -31.66 66.09 1.21
CA LEU A 585 -31.24 65.68 2.55
C LEU A 585 -30.91 64.18 2.66
N VAL A 586 -31.64 63.33 1.93
CA VAL A 586 -31.34 61.90 1.80
C VAL A 586 -30.06 61.67 1.00
N ASP A 587 -29.90 62.34 -0.14
CA ASP A 587 -28.70 62.30 -0.95
C ASP A 587 -27.48 62.80 -0.16
N TYR A 588 -27.64 63.86 0.64
CA TYR A 588 -26.59 64.31 1.55
C TYR A 588 -26.19 63.20 2.54
N SER A 589 -27.15 62.55 3.18
CA SER A 589 -26.88 61.48 4.17
C SER A 589 -26.21 60.26 3.52
N LEU A 590 -26.60 59.91 2.30
CA LEU A 590 -25.95 58.84 1.51
C LEU A 590 -24.53 59.21 1.11
N ARG A 591 -24.29 60.46 0.68
CA ARG A 591 -22.93 60.95 0.37
C ARG A 591 -22.01 60.91 1.58
N VAL A 592 -22.48 61.33 2.77
CA VAL A 592 -21.72 61.23 4.04
C VAL A 592 -21.30 59.78 4.31
N ALA A 593 -22.21 58.83 4.17
CA ALA A 593 -21.93 57.42 4.42
C ALA A 593 -20.96 56.80 3.40
N GLN A 594 -21.10 57.18 2.12
CA GLN A 594 -20.21 56.75 1.05
C GLN A 594 -18.79 57.30 1.24
N ASP A 595 -18.66 58.60 1.48
CA ASP A 595 -17.35 59.26 1.69
C ASP A 595 -16.64 58.72 2.93
N PHE A 596 -17.37 58.42 4.00
CA PHE A 596 -16.81 57.77 5.18
C PHE A 596 -16.28 56.36 4.88
N THR A 597 -17.07 55.54 4.19
CA THR A 597 -16.64 54.18 3.81
C THR A 597 -15.34 54.24 3.00
N GLN A 598 -15.19 55.27 2.17
CA GLN A 598 -14.03 55.46 1.31
C GLN A 598 -12.82 55.97 2.09
N LEU A 599 -13.02 56.89 3.04
CA LEU A 599 -11.99 57.31 3.98
C LEU A 599 -11.46 56.13 4.82
N SER A 600 -12.37 55.28 5.33
CA SER A 600 -12.00 54.07 6.07
C SER A 600 -11.19 53.08 5.21
N ARG A 601 -11.55 52.91 3.93
CA ARG A 601 -10.76 52.10 2.98
C ARG A 601 -9.39 52.71 2.70
N ALA A 602 -9.30 54.04 2.55
CA ALA A 602 -8.03 54.73 2.34
C ALA A 602 -7.08 54.57 3.53
N GLU A 603 -7.61 54.55 4.76
CA GLU A 603 -6.81 54.30 5.97
C GLU A 603 -6.24 52.88 6.05
N HIS A 604 -6.81 51.91 5.33
CA HIS A 604 -6.43 50.49 5.40
C HIS A 604 -5.88 49.96 4.07
N LEU A 605 -5.33 50.84 3.23
CA LEU A 605 -4.71 50.43 1.97
C LEU A 605 -3.51 49.51 2.21
N ASP A 606 -3.52 48.38 1.53
CA ASP A 606 -2.41 47.44 1.47
C ASP A 606 -1.37 47.94 0.47
N GLN A 607 -0.19 48.29 0.97
CA GLN A 607 0.92 48.82 0.16
C GLN A 607 1.57 47.73 -0.70
N ASP A 608 1.41 46.46 -0.34
CA ASP A 608 1.94 45.32 -1.09
C ASP A 608 1.21 45.13 -2.44
N ALA A 609 0.04 45.76 -2.62
CA ALA A 609 -0.80 45.67 -3.81
C ALA A 609 -0.65 46.85 -4.78
N TYR A 610 0.32 47.75 -4.58
CA TYR A 610 0.49 48.93 -5.44
C TYR A 610 1.08 48.56 -6.80
N LEU A 611 0.58 49.21 -7.85
CA LEU A 611 1.01 49.02 -9.24
C LEU A 611 1.59 50.32 -9.80
N PRO A 612 2.49 50.28 -10.80
CA PRO A 612 2.90 51.47 -11.53
C PRO A 612 1.70 52.11 -12.25
N VAL A 613 1.47 53.40 -12.01
CA VAL A 613 0.38 54.18 -12.60
C VAL A 613 0.97 55.42 -13.28
N SER A 614 0.64 55.64 -14.55
CA SER A 614 1.01 56.86 -15.28
C SER A 614 0.27 58.07 -14.68
N ALA A 615 1.03 59.08 -14.26
CA ALA A 615 0.46 60.30 -13.70
C ALA A 615 -0.35 61.09 -14.73
N SER A 616 0.09 61.06 -16.00
CA SER A 616 -0.59 61.69 -17.13
C SER A 616 -1.96 61.06 -17.40
N ASP A 617 -2.02 59.73 -17.48
CA ASP A 617 -3.28 59.00 -17.68
C ASP A 617 -4.26 59.25 -16.53
N LEU A 618 -3.74 59.27 -15.30
CA LEU A 618 -4.54 59.48 -14.11
C LEU A 618 -5.15 60.89 -14.07
N ALA A 619 -4.37 61.91 -14.42
CA ALA A 619 -4.85 63.28 -14.49
C ALA A 619 -5.85 63.48 -15.65
N MET A 620 -5.57 62.88 -16.82
CA MET A 620 -6.48 62.93 -17.97
C MET A 620 -7.84 62.33 -17.63
N GLU A 621 -7.85 61.13 -17.02
CA GLU A 621 -9.10 60.48 -16.61
C GLU A 621 -9.84 61.28 -15.52
N ALA A 622 -9.12 61.92 -14.59
CA ALA A 622 -9.74 62.77 -13.58
C ALA A 622 -10.42 64.00 -14.21
N VAL A 623 -9.79 64.62 -15.21
CA VAL A 623 -10.36 65.74 -16.00
C VAL A 623 -11.63 65.28 -16.74
N ASP A 624 -11.59 64.10 -17.36
CA ASP A 624 -12.76 63.54 -18.06
C ASP A 624 -13.94 63.29 -17.10
N GLN A 625 -13.68 62.82 -15.88
CA GLN A 625 -14.72 62.55 -14.88
C GLN A 625 -15.47 63.83 -14.45
N VAL A 626 -14.77 64.96 -14.36
CA VAL A 626 -15.36 66.23 -13.91
C VAL A 626 -15.96 67.07 -15.03
N TRP A 627 -15.81 66.64 -16.29
CA TRP A 627 -16.23 67.40 -17.48
C TRP A 627 -17.68 67.89 -17.41
N HIS A 628 -18.62 67.03 -16.99
CA HIS A 628 -20.03 67.40 -16.90
C HIS A 628 -20.28 68.49 -15.84
N GLY A 629 -19.59 68.42 -14.70
CA GLY A 629 -19.69 69.40 -13.61
C GLY A 629 -19.10 70.76 -14.00
N ALA A 630 -17.95 70.74 -14.67
CA ALA A 630 -17.32 71.93 -15.21
C ALA A 630 -18.19 72.60 -16.29
N ASN A 631 -18.71 71.82 -17.25
CA ASN A 631 -19.55 72.33 -18.34
C ASN A 631 -20.88 72.93 -17.84
N ALA A 632 -21.46 72.40 -16.77
CA ALA A 632 -22.67 72.96 -16.15
C ALA A 632 -22.47 74.40 -15.63
N LYS A 633 -21.25 74.74 -15.18
CA LYS A 633 -20.84 76.09 -14.75
C LYS A 633 -20.10 76.90 -15.82
N GLN A 634 -19.99 76.37 -17.04
CA GLN A 634 -19.17 76.96 -18.11
C GLN A 634 -17.70 77.18 -17.70
N ILE A 635 -17.20 76.39 -16.75
CA ILE A 635 -15.79 76.41 -16.34
C ILE A 635 -14.99 75.61 -17.34
N ARG A 636 -13.87 76.17 -17.80
CA ARG A 636 -12.95 75.46 -18.69
C ARG A 636 -11.87 74.75 -17.86
N VAL A 637 -11.75 73.44 -18.01
CA VAL A 637 -10.63 72.70 -17.44
C VAL A 637 -9.56 72.57 -18.52
N GLU A 638 -8.42 73.25 -18.34
CA GLU A 638 -7.27 73.19 -19.26
C GLU A 638 -6.20 72.26 -18.66
N GLY A 639 -5.73 71.30 -19.45
CA GLY A 639 -4.71 70.32 -19.04
C GLY A 639 -5.14 68.84 -19.18
N PRO A 640 -4.30 67.90 -18.71
CA PRO A 640 -3.04 68.14 -17.99
C PRO A 640 -1.97 68.78 -18.90
N HIS A 641 -1.36 69.86 -18.42
CA HIS A 641 -0.17 70.47 -19.00
C HIS A 641 1.07 69.78 -18.41
N GLU A 642 1.94 69.26 -19.27
CA GLU A 642 3.10 68.48 -18.84
C GLU A 642 4.39 69.30 -18.98
N ASP A 643 5.16 69.37 -17.89
CA ASP A 643 6.51 69.92 -17.84
C ASP A 643 7.49 68.85 -17.33
N GLY A 644 7.96 68.01 -18.25
CA GLY A 644 8.80 66.85 -17.94
C GLY A 644 8.65 65.69 -18.91
N ALA A 645 9.27 64.56 -18.58
CA ALA A 645 9.02 63.28 -19.25
C ALA A 645 7.85 62.55 -18.59
N GLU A 646 7.29 61.55 -19.28
CA GLU A 646 6.26 60.67 -18.73
C GLU A 646 6.74 60.04 -17.41
N ALA A 647 5.89 60.09 -16.37
CA ALA A 647 6.27 59.67 -15.03
C ALA A 647 5.24 58.73 -14.39
N PHE A 648 5.78 57.68 -13.79
CA PHE A 648 4.99 56.66 -13.10
C PHE A 648 5.10 56.84 -11.58
N VAL A 649 4.00 56.55 -10.89
CA VAL A 649 3.95 56.46 -9.42
C VAL A 649 3.49 55.07 -9.01
N LEU A 650 4.04 54.53 -7.93
CA LEU A 650 3.61 53.23 -7.42
C LEU A 650 2.39 53.44 -6.51
N GLY A 651 1.21 52.93 -6.90
CA GLY A 651 0.01 53.17 -6.10
C GLY A 651 -1.24 52.39 -6.46
N ASN A 652 -2.29 52.62 -5.68
CA ASN A 652 -3.64 52.19 -5.99
C ASN A 652 -4.30 53.20 -6.92
N ARG A 653 -4.45 52.83 -8.19
CA ARG A 653 -5.03 53.66 -9.26
C ARG A 653 -6.37 54.29 -8.87
N ASP A 654 -7.32 53.51 -8.36
CA ASP A 654 -8.67 53.98 -8.04
C ASP A 654 -8.67 55.06 -6.94
N MET A 655 -7.81 54.88 -5.93
CA MET A 655 -7.71 55.83 -4.81
C MET A 655 -7.02 57.13 -5.23
N LEU A 656 -5.95 57.03 -6.03
CA LEU A 656 -5.25 58.19 -6.55
C LEU A 656 -6.11 58.98 -7.54
N LEU A 657 -6.82 58.29 -8.44
CA LEU A 657 -7.78 58.89 -9.36
C LEU A 657 -8.83 59.68 -8.60
N ARG A 658 -9.45 59.06 -7.58
CA ARG A 658 -10.45 59.71 -6.74
C ARG A 658 -9.89 60.90 -5.97
N ALA A 659 -8.63 60.83 -5.50
CA ALA A 659 -8.00 61.95 -4.83
C ALA A 659 -7.86 63.16 -5.77
N LEU A 660 -7.46 62.93 -7.03
CA LEU A 660 -7.40 63.98 -8.05
C LEU A 660 -8.79 64.51 -8.42
N THR A 661 -9.77 63.62 -8.63
CA THR A 661 -11.17 64.02 -8.89
C THR A 661 -11.72 64.88 -7.75
N ASN A 662 -11.42 64.56 -6.48
CA ASN A 662 -11.82 65.38 -5.33
C ASN A 662 -11.19 66.79 -5.34
N LEU A 663 -9.94 66.93 -5.79
CA LEU A 663 -9.29 68.23 -5.91
C LEU A 663 -9.92 69.05 -7.06
N LEU A 664 -10.17 68.41 -8.20
CA LEU A 664 -10.83 69.03 -9.35
C LEU A 664 -12.28 69.43 -9.05
N ASP A 665 -13.04 68.57 -8.38
CA ASP A 665 -14.39 68.88 -7.94
C ASP A 665 -14.40 70.06 -6.98
N ASN A 666 -13.42 70.16 -6.07
CA ASN A 666 -13.28 71.33 -5.20
C ASN A 666 -12.96 72.59 -6.01
N ALA A 667 -12.02 72.52 -6.97
CA ALA A 667 -11.67 73.63 -7.85
C ALA A 667 -12.90 74.16 -8.63
N ILE A 668 -13.68 73.26 -9.24
CA ILE A 668 -14.91 73.61 -9.99
C ILE A 668 -15.99 74.15 -9.05
N LYS A 669 -16.12 73.57 -7.86
CA LYS A 669 -17.15 73.96 -6.89
C LYS A 669 -16.93 75.37 -6.36
N TYR A 670 -15.69 75.75 -6.05
CA TYR A 670 -15.35 77.05 -5.46
C TYR A 670 -14.94 78.13 -6.47
N SER A 671 -14.86 77.76 -7.75
CA SER A 671 -14.73 78.69 -8.88
C SER A 671 -16.07 79.34 -9.27
N ASN A 672 -15.98 80.56 -9.79
CA ASN A 672 -17.10 81.29 -10.38
C ASN A 672 -17.43 80.75 -11.78
N ASP A 673 -18.64 80.99 -12.27
CA ASP A 673 -19.03 80.56 -13.61
C ASP A 673 -18.17 81.26 -14.69
N GLY A 674 -17.72 80.50 -15.70
CA GLY A 674 -16.92 81.04 -16.80
C GLY A 674 -15.41 81.20 -16.55
N THR A 675 -14.88 80.73 -15.41
CA THR A 675 -13.44 80.77 -15.10
C THR A 675 -12.69 79.55 -15.65
N THR A 676 -11.37 79.52 -15.45
CA THR A 676 -10.50 78.39 -15.84
C THR A 676 -10.03 77.62 -14.60
N VAL A 677 -9.86 76.30 -14.76
CA VAL A 677 -9.17 75.42 -13.81
C VAL A 677 -8.04 74.74 -14.56
N ASP A 678 -6.81 74.95 -14.10
CA ASP A 678 -5.60 74.43 -14.76
C ASP A 678 -5.05 73.21 -14.03
N VAL A 679 -4.68 72.18 -14.79
CA VAL A 679 -4.01 70.99 -14.26
C VAL A 679 -2.59 70.93 -14.81
N TRP A 680 -1.60 70.94 -13.93
CA TRP A 680 -0.18 70.87 -14.28
C TRP A 680 0.46 69.61 -13.70
N ILE A 681 1.25 68.93 -14.51
CA ILE A 681 2.10 67.81 -14.11
C ILE A 681 3.55 68.26 -14.32
N SER A 682 4.35 68.20 -13.25
CA SER A 682 5.78 68.50 -13.33
C SER A 682 6.59 67.43 -12.60
N THR A 683 7.79 67.17 -13.12
CA THR A 683 8.71 66.18 -12.56
C THR A 683 9.98 66.87 -12.08
N ALA A 684 10.29 66.76 -10.78
CA ALA A 684 11.50 67.31 -10.19
C ALA A 684 11.95 66.46 -8.99
N ASP A 685 13.27 66.34 -8.78
CA ASP A 685 13.88 65.71 -7.59
C ASP A 685 13.34 64.30 -7.24
N GLY A 686 13.05 63.48 -8.27
CA GLY A 686 12.51 62.11 -8.08
C GLY A 686 11.06 62.08 -7.59
N LYS A 687 10.31 63.18 -7.76
CA LYS A 687 8.90 63.29 -7.42
C LYS A 687 8.09 63.76 -8.62
N VAL A 688 6.87 63.25 -8.69
CA VAL A 688 5.82 63.76 -9.58
C VAL A 688 4.96 64.72 -8.78
N SER A 689 4.77 65.92 -9.32
CA SER A 689 3.92 66.97 -8.73
C SER A 689 2.72 67.23 -9.63
N ILE A 690 1.52 66.95 -9.12
CA ILE A 690 0.26 67.23 -9.82
C ILE A 690 -0.39 68.43 -9.12
N ALA A 691 -0.45 69.56 -9.82
CA ALA A 691 -1.04 70.79 -9.32
C ALA A 691 -2.40 71.05 -9.99
N VAL A 692 -3.41 71.34 -9.17
CA VAL A 692 -4.73 71.80 -9.60
C VAL A 692 -4.88 73.24 -9.13
N GLU A 693 -5.05 74.17 -10.08
CA GLU A 693 -5.18 75.59 -9.83
C GLU A 693 -6.55 76.10 -10.28
N ASP A 694 -7.21 76.85 -9.40
CA ASP A 694 -8.53 77.43 -9.64
C ASP A 694 -8.48 78.95 -9.55
N GLU A 695 -9.41 79.64 -10.22
CA GLU A 695 -9.63 81.10 -10.12
C GLU A 695 -10.81 81.45 -9.20
N GLY A 696 -10.97 80.67 -8.11
CA GLY A 696 -12.10 80.76 -7.20
C GLY A 696 -11.97 81.79 -6.08
N CYS A 697 -12.78 81.61 -5.04
CA CYS A 697 -12.86 82.55 -3.91
C CYS A 697 -11.59 82.60 -3.04
N GLY A 698 -10.67 81.66 -3.21
CA GLY A 698 -9.49 81.50 -2.36
C GLY A 698 -9.82 81.12 -0.91
N ILE A 699 -8.78 80.87 -0.11
CA ILE A 699 -8.87 80.35 1.25
C ILE A 699 -8.17 81.32 2.23
N PRO A 700 -8.84 81.76 3.32
CA PRO A 700 -8.22 82.59 4.35
C PRO A 700 -7.06 81.88 5.07
N ALA A 701 -6.00 82.61 5.41
CA ALA A 701 -4.83 82.06 6.08
C ALA A 701 -5.14 81.36 7.42
N GLU A 702 -6.18 81.82 8.14
CA GLU A 702 -6.64 81.23 9.41
C GLU A 702 -7.26 79.84 9.24
N ALA A 703 -7.83 79.55 8.08
CA ALA A 703 -8.46 78.27 7.77
C ALA A 703 -7.46 77.22 7.26
N MET A 704 -6.31 77.66 6.72
CA MET A 704 -5.31 76.80 6.08
C MET A 704 -4.84 75.60 6.94
N PRO A 705 -4.52 75.77 8.25
CA PRO A 705 -4.03 74.66 9.09
C PRO A 705 -5.06 73.55 9.31
N ARG A 706 -6.35 73.88 9.12
CA ARG A 706 -7.48 73.01 9.47
C ARG A 706 -8.18 72.40 8.26
N LEU A 707 -7.76 72.75 7.03
CA LEU A 707 -8.39 72.30 5.78
C LEU A 707 -8.48 70.78 5.63
N PHE A 708 -7.54 70.05 6.24
CA PHE A 708 -7.48 68.60 6.18
C PHE A 708 -8.09 67.91 7.40
N GLU A 709 -8.69 68.66 8.34
CA GLU A 709 -9.46 68.09 9.45
C GLU A 709 -10.79 67.50 8.91
N PRO A 710 -11.19 66.28 9.31
CA PRO A 710 -12.48 65.72 8.94
C PRO A 710 -13.63 66.66 9.29
N PHE A 711 -14.56 66.84 8.35
CA PHE A 711 -15.77 67.67 8.47
C PHE A 711 -15.52 69.19 8.56
N PHE A 712 -14.29 69.65 8.37
CA PHE A 712 -14.00 71.09 8.38
C PHE A 712 -14.48 71.77 7.09
N GLN A 713 -15.11 72.94 7.23
CA GLN A 713 -15.54 73.81 6.13
C GLN A 713 -15.26 75.27 6.51
N VAL A 714 -14.77 76.06 5.54
CA VAL A 714 -14.33 77.45 5.77
C VAL A 714 -15.50 78.38 6.15
N ASP A 715 -16.70 78.09 5.66
CA ASP A 715 -17.94 78.84 6.00
C ASP A 715 -19.04 77.87 6.44
N GLY A 716 -19.35 77.83 7.75
CA GLY A 716 -20.33 76.92 8.38
C GLY A 716 -21.79 77.12 7.99
N THR A 717 -22.12 77.16 6.69
CA THR A 717 -23.48 77.33 6.17
C THR A 717 -24.07 75.99 5.72
N TYR A 718 -24.79 75.34 6.63
CA TYR A 718 -25.56 74.10 6.43
C TYR A 718 -26.71 74.17 5.41
N ARG A 719 -26.89 75.27 4.66
CA ARG A 719 -28.14 75.54 3.92
C ARG A 719 -28.11 75.20 2.43
N ASP A 720 -27.03 74.61 1.93
CA ASP A 720 -26.97 74.19 0.54
C ASP A 720 -26.48 72.74 0.46
N ALA A 721 -27.41 71.80 0.25
CA ALA A 721 -27.12 70.37 0.14
C ALA A 721 -26.25 70.02 -1.08
N SER A 722 -25.99 70.99 -1.96
CA SER A 722 -25.01 70.91 -3.04
C SER A 722 -23.55 71.06 -2.53
N ARG A 723 -23.36 71.56 -1.31
CA ARG A 723 -22.02 71.72 -0.71
C ARG A 723 -21.62 70.46 0.07
N GLY A 724 -20.60 69.77 -0.44
CA GLY A 724 -20.06 68.51 0.13
C GLY A 724 -19.68 68.54 1.62
N VAL A 725 -19.48 67.34 2.19
CA VAL A 725 -19.48 67.02 3.64
C VAL A 725 -18.21 67.46 4.39
N GLY A 726 -17.17 67.90 3.69
CA GLY A 726 -15.87 68.22 4.31
C GLY A 726 -15.00 66.98 4.58
N LEU A 727 -15.26 65.86 3.90
CA LEU A 727 -14.44 64.64 3.95
C LEU A 727 -13.50 64.47 2.75
N GLY A 728 -13.67 65.28 1.69
CA GLY A 728 -12.88 65.17 0.46
C GLY A 728 -11.39 65.48 0.66
N LEU A 729 -11.04 66.60 1.28
CA LEU A 729 -9.63 66.96 1.54
C LEU A 729 -8.95 66.04 2.56
N PRO A 730 -9.60 65.64 3.68
CA PRO A 730 -9.08 64.58 4.55
C PRO A 730 -8.78 63.29 3.79
N PHE A 731 -9.68 62.86 2.90
CA PHE A 731 -9.46 61.69 2.05
C PHE A 731 -8.23 61.87 1.15
N VAL A 732 -8.10 63.01 0.48
CA VAL A 732 -6.93 63.30 -0.39
C VAL A 732 -5.64 63.21 0.42
N ARG A 733 -5.60 63.83 1.61
CA ARG A 733 -4.42 63.78 2.48
C ARG A 733 -4.07 62.34 2.88
N THR A 734 -5.05 61.57 3.35
CA THR A 734 -4.83 60.16 3.74
C THR A 734 -4.32 59.32 2.59
N VAL A 735 -4.90 59.48 1.38
CA VAL A 735 -4.44 58.76 0.19
C VAL A 735 -2.99 59.15 -0.14
N VAL A 736 -2.68 60.44 -0.21
CA VAL A 736 -1.34 60.92 -0.56
C VAL A 736 -0.29 60.47 0.45
N GLU A 737 -0.56 60.61 1.75
CA GLU A 737 0.34 60.15 2.82
C GLU A 737 0.55 58.62 2.78
N ARG A 738 -0.50 57.84 2.48
CA ARG A 738 -0.41 56.38 2.33
C ARG A 738 0.44 55.94 1.14
N HIS A 739 0.53 56.78 0.10
CA HIS A 739 1.40 56.59 -1.06
C HIS A 739 2.79 57.22 -0.89
N GLY A 740 3.17 57.61 0.34
CA GLY A 740 4.48 58.18 0.67
C GLY A 740 4.69 59.61 0.17
N GLY A 741 3.60 60.30 -0.19
CA GLY A 741 3.62 61.66 -0.70
C GLY A 741 3.29 62.74 0.33
N SER A 742 3.20 63.99 -0.14
CA SER A 742 2.70 65.14 0.61
C SER A 742 1.75 65.98 -0.24
N ILE A 743 0.86 66.73 0.41
CA ILE A 743 -0.02 67.70 -0.26
C ILE A 743 0.21 69.09 0.32
N ASP A 744 0.40 70.06 -0.58
CA ASP A 744 0.62 71.46 -0.27
C ASP A 744 -0.49 72.32 -0.87
N VAL A 745 -0.80 73.44 -0.20
CA VAL A 745 -1.84 74.37 -0.64
C VAL A 745 -1.31 75.80 -0.58
N THR A 746 -1.52 76.53 -1.67
CA THR A 746 -1.25 77.97 -1.75
C THR A 746 -2.51 78.66 -2.23
N SER A 747 -2.98 79.67 -1.53
CA SER A 747 -4.24 80.33 -1.88
C SER A 747 -4.25 81.77 -1.38
N VAL A 748 -4.85 82.65 -2.18
CA VAL A 748 -5.05 84.06 -1.84
C VAL A 748 -6.54 84.37 -1.97
N PRO A 749 -7.21 84.91 -0.93
CA PRO A 749 -8.62 85.26 -1.00
C PRO A 749 -8.94 86.14 -2.22
N GLY A 750 -9.92 85.71 -3.01
CA GLY A 750 -10.38 86.37 -4.23
C GLY A 750 -9.51 86.17 -5.48
N GLN A 751 -8.42 85.41 -5.40
CA GLN A 751 -7.56 85.10 -6.56
C GLN A 751 -7.53 83.60 -6.89
N GLY A 752 -8.06 82.75 -6.02
CA GLY A 752 -8.13 81.30 -6.22
C GLY A 752 -7.17 80.49 -5.36
N SER A 753 -7.11 79.19 -5.62
CA SER A 753 -6.30 78.23 -4.85
C SER A 753 -5.54 77.27 -5.76
N ARG A 754 -4.33 76.91 -5.34
CA ARG A 754 -3.51 75.89 -5.98
C ARG A 754 -3.19 74.80 -4.96
N PHE A 755 -3.68 73.60 -5.23
CA PHE A 755 -3.36 72.38 -4.49
C PHE A 755 -2.32 71.57 -5.26
N THR A 756 -1.22 71.21 -4.62
CA THR A 756 -0.13 70.44 -5.24
C THR A 756 0.07 69.14 -4.49
N VAL A 757 -0.10 68.02 -5.20
CA VAL A 757 0.15 66.67 -4.68
C VAL A 757 1.53 66.23 -5.15
N HIS A 758 2.39 65.86 -4.20
CA HIS A 758 3.74 65.34 -4.44
C HIS A 758 3.79 63.84 -4.16
N LEU A 759 4.14 63.05 -5.16
CA LEU A 759 4.28 61.59 -5.04
C LEU A 759 5.70 61.14 -5.45
N PRO A 760 6.25 60.07 -4.82
CA PRO A 760 7.52 59.51 -5.23
C PRO A 760 7.42 58.89 -6.63
N MET A 761 8.35 59.26 -7.53
CA MET A 761 8.44 58.69 -8.87
C MET A 761 9.01 57.27 -8.81
N THR A 762 8.56 56.40 -9.70
CA THR A 762 9.10 55.05 -9.89
C THR A 762 9.60 54.87 -11.33
N ASP A 763 10.69 54.12 -11.50
CA ASP A 763 11.32 53.82 -12.81
C ASP A 763 10.64 52.64 -13.54
N ALA A 764 9.54 52.12 -13.00
CA ALA A 764 8.85 50.97 -13.54
C ALA A 764 8.00 51.36 -14.76
N GLU A 765 8.57 51.28 -15.97
CA GLU A 765 7.79 51.18 -17.20
C GLU A 765 6.86 49.95 -17.14
N LEU A 766 5.64 50.09 -17.65
CA LEU A 766 4.70 48.98 -17.86
C LEU A 766 5.37 47.93 -18.76
N ASP A 767 5.91 46.86 -18.17
CA ASP A 767 6.41 45.70 -18.90
C ASP A 767 5.19 45.01 -19.55
N ASP A 768 5.00 45.25 -20.85
CA ASP A 768 3.84 44.87 -21.67
C ASP A 768 3.75 43.35 -21.94
N SER A 769 4.21 42.53 -20.98
CA SER A 769 4.21 41.07 -21.05
C SER A 769 3.47 40.43 -19.86
N VAL A 770 2.15 40.61 -19.77
CA VAL A 770 1.22 39.66 -19.12
C VAL A 770 -0.08 39.55 -19.91
#